data_AF-A0A353NKG3-F1
#
_entry.id   AF-A0A353NKG3-F1
#
_cell.length_a   1.000
_cell.length_b   1.000
_cell.length_c   1.000
_cell.angle_alpha   90.00
_cell.angle_beta   90.00
_cell.angle_gamma   90.00
#
_symmetry.space_group_name_H-M   'P 1'
#
loop_
_entity.id
_entity.type
_entity.pdbx_description
1 polymer ?
#
loop_
_entity_poly.entity_id
_entity_poly.type
_entity_poly.pdbx_seq_one_letter_code
_entity_poly.pdbx_strand_id
1 'polypeptide(L)'
;MLMINCDNPGPVIKAAKLWVVLLFCLTMPMDVFAESAIQGNVVNAPTKIENSANIAAGSDNKAVHSSVALKNARISGTVANSVQSKTAVNAAVGKRNVASQGAVSISRGTIEGSVQNSVATKSTTNMAAGNDNQANQSSVAVTTSTVKGTVSNISMGKNMLNAAVGNRNQANQSAIISNNSNISGTLSNSSAGNSKVNMAIGADNKADQGSVRIENSRIRGTVTNTSIMQKSTNMAVGNSNSASQAAIVMGGAQLRGTVVNTATGENAVNAAVGYRNEANQSSIAVDGERAGSGSAVTMPHNMFHADSVGTGQGEHSTLAYTGKEIVQDAKDQKAAQHVPGQVVFLVDNDKAGLASLDRVAKKYHLKVGEKTVLQSLNRIMVASSTNKDAAQIAEALKNESGVYNSQPNYVFATMGEKDPLSSMQNLVSMLDLQEVHGKVSGKNITVAVVDTGVEVEHEDLRSRIVGYQNFISGSVYQGEIHGTAVAGIIGADKNEYGIVGIAPDVSLLALRACRQVSKMSAMGECLSTSLARSLDAAITAKADVVNLSLGAYVNDTLLGMMIDNGFEKGIVFTAPVGNDPAAENIAFPASHDKVISVAGLDESGDPLPNKQLAAKADAVAPAIHLFVTTPGNRYNYIDGTSLASASIAGIIALSMEKKIARNSPCLPRFNSAVPWPKQVFSCIGL
;
A
#
# COMPACT_ATOMS: atom_id res chain seq x y z
N MET A 1 -0.76 20.15 46.50
CA MET A 1 -2.11 20.72 46.64
C MET A 1 -1.98 22.07 47.32
N LEU A 2 -2.03 23.16 46.55
CA LEU A 2 -2.21 24.52 47.04
C LEU A 2 -2.85 25.30 45.87
N MET A 3 -4.11 25.72 46.02
CA MET A 3 -4.81 26.61 45.09
C MET A 3 -4.72 28.04 45.64
N ILE A 4 -4.37 29.02 44.82
CA ILE A 4 -4.54 30.44 45.15
C ILE A 4 -5.22 31.14 43.97
N ASN A 5 -6.33 31.80 44.30
CA ASN A 5 -7.19 32.64 43.47
C ASN A 5 -6.75 34.11 43.64
N CYS A 6 -6.76 34.94 42.59
CA CYS A 6 -6.32 36.34 42.66
C CYS A 6 -7.45 37.31 42.29
N ASP A 7 -7.71 38.30 43.15
CA ASP A 7 -8.53 39.49 42.88
C ASP A 7 -7.76 40.79 43.20
N ASN A 8 -7.70 41.65 42.18
CA ASN A 8 -7.55 43.11 42.09
C ASN A 8 -6.25 43.91 42.53
N PRO A 9 -5.88 45.01 41.81
CA PRO A 9 -4.53 45.62 41.80
C PRO A 9 -4.39 47.06 42.37
N GLY A 10 -3.12 47.47 42.57
CA GLY A 10 -2.62 48.88 42.58
C GLY A 10 -1.53 49.15 43.66
N PRO A 11 -0.75 50.25 43.61
CA PRO A 11 -0.20 51.02 42.48
C PRO A 11 1.36 51.03 42.43
N VAL A 12 1.89 51.67 41.39
CA VAL A 12 3.28 51.69 40.88
C VAL A 12 4.24 52.62 41.65
N ILE A 13 5.50 52.22 41.84
CA ILE A 13 6.66 53.12 42.10
C ILE A 13 7.85 52.75 41.17
N LYS A 14 8.51 53.78 40.63
CA LYS A 14 9.66 53.75 39.70
C LYS A 14 11.01 53.51 40.40
N ALA A 15 11.86 52.64 39.83
CA ALA A 15 13.19 52.95 39.25
C ALA A 15 14.22 51.78 39.35
N ALA A 16 14.92 51.57 38.21
CA ALA A 16 16.22 50.90 38.01
C ALA A 16 16.28 49.36 37.76
N LYS A 17 16.93 49.04 36.64
CA LYS A 17 17.31 47.73 36.03
C LYS A 17 16.23 47.05 35.19
N LEU A 18 16.43 47.17 33.87
CA LEU A 18 15.48 46.91 32.79
C LEU A 18 15.24 45.40 32.59
N TRP A 19 14.31 44.84 33.35
CA TRP A 19 13.47 43.72 32.93
C TRP A 19 12.19 44.32 32.35
N VAL A 20 11.92 44.11 31.06
CA VAL A 20 10.65 44.53 30.46
C VAL A 20 9.66 43.39 30.56
N VAL A 21 8.80 43.46 31.59
CA VAL A 21 7.45 42.90 31.55
C VAL A 21 6.57 43.97 30.90
N LEU A 22 6.00 43.65 29.75
CA LEU A 22 4.94 44.45 29.11
C LEU A 22 3.64 43.65 29.23
N LEU A 23 2.79 44.10 30.15
CA LEU A 23 1.41 43.65 30.25
C LEU A 23 0.59 44.42 29.21
N PHE A 24 0.17 43.74 28.15
CA PHE A 24 -1.03 44.12 27.39
C PHE A 24 -1.99 42.93 27.48
N CYS A 25 -3.24 43.22 27.82
CA CYS A 25 -4.33 42.25 27.87
C CYS A 25 -4.47 41.50 26.54
N LEU A 26 -4.06 40.22 26.55
CA LEU A 26 -4.59 39.11 25.77
C LEU A 26 -4.01 37.85 26.42
N THR A 27 -4.87 36.98 26.94
CA THR A 27 -4.46 35.72 27.55
C THR A 27 -3.71 34.85 26.54
N MET A 28 -2.40 34.71 26.68
CA MET A 28 -1.57 33.78 25.88
C MET A 28 -0.63 32.98 26.79
N PRO A 29 -0.69 31.64 26.80
CA PRO A 29 0.41 30.81 27.27
C PRO A 29 1.38 30.57 26.10
N MET A 30 2.55 31.21 26.11
CA MET A 30 3.67 30.88 25.21
C MET A 30 4.98 30.82 26.00
N ASP A 31 5.64 29.65 25.99
CA ASP A 31 7.00 29.46 26.52
C ASP A 31 7.98 29.28 25.35
N VAL A 32 8.79 30.30 25.09
CA VAL A 32 9.89 30.24 24.10
C VAL A 32 11.21 30.52 24.82
N PHE A 33 12.08 29.50 24.91
CA PHE A 33 13.41 29.66 25.49
C PHE A 33 14.47 29.64 24.39
N ALA A 34 15.18 30.76 24.26
CA ALA A 34 16.38 30.86 23.43
C ALA A 34 17.61 31.01 24.34
N GLU A 35 18.72 30.32 24.02
CA GLU A 35 20.04 30.54 24.66
C GLU A 35 20.04 30.41 26.19
N SER A 36 19.29 29.43 26.72
CA SER A 36 19.09 29.26 28.16
C SER A 36 19.65 27.93 28.67
N ALA A 37 20.25 27.94 29.86
CA ALA A 37 20.61 26.75 30.61
C ALA A 37 19.63 26.57 31.79
N ILE A 38 18.86 25.48 31.78
CA ILE A 38 17.80 25.21 32.76
C ILE A 38 18.12 23.91 33.50
N GLN A 39 18.26 23.99 34.81
CA GLN A 39 18.34 22.84 35.69
C GLN A 39 16.98 22.68 36.38
N GLY A 40 16.19 21.70 35.95
CA GLY A 40 14.80 21.53 36.35
C GLY A 40 13.83 21.33 35.19
N ASN A 41 12.53 21.44 35.46
CA ASN A 41 11.47 21.14 34.49
C ASN A 41 11.00 22.40 33.75
N VAL A 42 10.74 22.26 32.45
CA VAL A 42 9.99 23.23 31.63
C VAL A 42 8.61 22.63 31.41
N VAL A 43 7.56 23.23 31.96
CA VAL A 43 6.20 22.67 31.92
C VAL A 43 5.23 23.71 31.36
N ASN A 44 4.68 23.44 30.18
CA ASN A 44 3.53 24.16 29.64
C ASN A 44 2.27 23.29 29.84
N ALA A 45 1.29 23.77 30.60
CA ALA A 45 0.10 22.99 30.97
C ALA A 45 -1.24 23.74 30.85
N PRO A 46 -1.62 24.28 29.67
CA PRO A 46 -2.89 24.97 29.50
C PRO A 46 -4.07 23.97 29.59
N THR A 47 -4.94 24.16 30.58
CA THR A 47 -6.03 23.22 30.89
C THR A 47 -7.35 23.48 30.15
N LYS A 48 -7.55 24.68 29.58
CA LYS A 48 -8.77 24.98 28.81
C LYS A 48 -8.56 26.17 27.86
N ILE A 49 -8.28 25.86 26.60
CA ILE A 49 -8.24 26.85 25.51
C ILE A 49 -9.41 26.60 24.55
N GLU A 50 -10.32 27.56 24.44
CA GLU A 50 -11.52 27.47 23.60
C GLU A 50 -11.65 28.75 22.75
N ASN A 51 -12.13 28.57 21.51
CA ASN A 51 -12.41 29.65 20.55
C ASN A 51 -11.24 30.61 20.31
N SER A 52 -10.02 30.10 20.29
CA SER A 52 -8.81 30.92 20.09
C SER A 52 -8.33 30.85 18.64
N ALA A 53 -7.87 31.97 18.09
CA ALA A 53 -7.15 32.02 16.83
C ALA A 53 -5.75 32.61 17.04
N ASN A 54 -4.74 32.06 16.34
CA ASN A 54 -3.39 32.58 16.33
C ASN A 54 -2.85 32.55 14.90
N ILE A 55 -2.41 33.69 14.38
CA ILE A 55 -2.04 33.83 12.96
C ILE A 55 -0.73 34.60 12.84
N ALA A 56 0.17 34.09 12.01
CA ALA A 56 1.38 34.79 11.61
C ALA A 56 1.46 34.89 10.07
N ALA A 57 1.96 36.01 9.54
CA ALA A 57 2.09 36.22 8.10
C ALA A 57 3.43 36.90 7.76
N GLY A 58 4.04 36.51 6.64
CA GLY A 58 5.34 37.01 6.19
C GLY A 58 6.38 35.90 6.09
N SER A 59 7.67 36.22 6.22
CA SER A 59 8.75 35.21 6.22
C SER A 59 9.37 35.03 7.61
N ASP A 60 9.81 33.81 7.91
CA ASP A 60 10.54 33.47 9.15
C ASP A 60 9.75 33.66 10.45
N ASN A 61 8.42 33.57 10.37
CA ASN A 61 7.52 33.75 11.51
C ASN A 61 7.15 32.44 12.19
N LYS A 62 6.69 32.54 13.45
CA LYS A 62 6.17 31.40 14.20
C LYS A 62 4.79 31.71 14.77
N ALA A 63 3.79 30.92 14.39
CA ALA A 63 2.48 30.88 15.05
C ALA A 63 2.50 29.73 16.07
N VAL A 64 2.82 30.04 17.33
CA VAL A 64 2.99 29.04 18.41
C VAL A 64 1.77 29.09 19.34
N HIS A 65 0.97 28.03 19.34
CA HIS A 65 -0.25 27.92 20.13
C HIS A 65 -0.17 26.69 21.05
N SER A 66 -0.29 26.88 22.37
CA SER A 66 -0.21 25.79 23.37
C SER A 66 0.97 24.84 23.12
N SER A 67 2.14 25.40 22.84
CA SER A 67 3.31 24.65 22.37
C SER A 67 4.58 25.13 23.10
N VAL A 68 5.59 24.26 23.16
CA VAL A 68 6.92 24.58 23.69
C VAL A 68 7.91 24.68 22.53
N ALA A 69 8.66 25.78 22.46
CA ALA A 69 9.70 25.95 21.46
C ALA A 69 11.04 26.27 22.11
N LEU A 70 12.01 25.38 21.95
CA LEU A 70 13.35 25.45 22.49
C LEU A 70 14.36 25.65 21.37
N LYS A 71 15.20 26.66 21.50
CA LYS A 71 16.26 26.96 20.53
C LYS A 71 17.55 27.24 21.26
N ASN A 72 18.64 26.57 20.92
CA ASN A 72 19.94 26.78 21.57
C ASN A 72 19.85 26.61 23.12
N ALA A 73 19.01 25.70 23.62
CA ALA A 73 18.76 25.53 25.04
C ALA A 73 19.41 24.25 25.59
N ARG A 74 19.95 24.31 26.81
CA ARG A 74 20.42 23.14 27.56
C ARG A 74 19.52 22.89 28.75
N ILE A 75 18.93 21.70 28.84
CA ILE A 75 17.97 21.35 29.89
C ILE A 75 18.41 20.07 30.57
N SER A 76 18.48 20.09 31.90
CA SER A 76 18.67 18.89 32.74
C SER A 76 17.39 18.68 33.56
N GLY A 77 16.44 17.91 33.03
CA GLY A 77 15.11 17.74 33.60
C GLY A 77 14.04 17.41 32.56
N THR A 78 12.77 17.61 32.90
CA THR A 78 11.64 17.29 32.03
C THR A 78 11.12 18.50 31.27
N VAL A 79 11.01 18.39 29.95
CA VAL A 79 10.22 19.29 29.10
C VAL A 79 8.85 18.66 28.91
N ALA A 80 7.82 19.20 29.54
CA ALA A 80 6.45 18.72 29.44
C ALA A 80 5.54 19.75 28.78
N ASN A 81 4.76 19.31 27.80
CA ASN A 81 3.65 20.06 27.21
C ASN A 81 2.37 19.25 27.42
N SER A 82 1.41 19.79 28.17
CA SER A 82 0.15 19.14 28.53
C SER A 82 -1.02 20.04 28.13
N VAL A 83 -1.73 19.69 27.06
CA VAL A 83 -2.71 20.60 26.43
C VAL A 83 -4.09 19.98 26.41
N GLN A 84 -5.07 20.76 26.87
CA GLN A 84 -6.49 20.49 26.64
C GLN A 84 -7.14 21.66 25.89
N SER A 85 -7.57 21.43 24.65
CA SER A 85 -8.22 22.46 23.83
C SER A 85 -9.52 21.95 23.21
N LYS A 86 -10.53 22.80 23.15
CA LYS A 86 -11.69 22.56 22.29
C LYS A 86 -11.39 23.21 20.94
N THR A 87 -12.15 24.22 20.54
CA THR A 87 -11.98 24.86 19.24
C THR A 87 -10.77 25.78 19.23
N ALA A 88 -9.85 25.61 18.28
CA ALA A 88 -8.73 26.54 18.10
C ALA A 88 -8.20 26.51 16.66
N VAL A 89 -7.85 27.69 16.14
CA VAL A 89 -7.25 27.88 14.82
C VAL A 89 -5.83 28.43 14.98
N ASN A 90 -4.86 27.82 14.33
CA ASN A 90 -3.50 28.31 14.27
C ASN A 90 -3.05 28.33 12.80
N ALA A 91 -2.51 29.45 12.32
CA ALA A 91 -2.13 29.58 10.92
C ALA A 91 -0.83 30.36 10.74
N ALA A 92 -0.02 29.96 9.76
CA ALA A 92 1.13 30.74 9.31
C ALA A 92 1.18 30.84 7.77
N VAL A 93 1.35 32.05 7.22
CA VAL A 93 1.32 32.28 5.76
C VAL A 93 2.58 32.99 5.28
N GLY A 94 3.25 32.46 4.26
CA GLY A 94 4.46 33.01 3.63
C GLY A 94 5.60 31.98 3.57
N LYS A 95 6.84 32.37 3.86
CA LYS A 95 8.02 31.52 3.63
C LYS A 95 8.78 31.21 4.92
N ARG A 96 9.25 29.97 5.12
CA ARG A 96 10.03 29.56 6.31
C ARG A 96 9.29 29.76 7.64
N ASN A 97 7.98 29.65 7.63
CA ASN A 97 7.14 29.82 8.81
C ASN A 97 6.91 28.49 9.54
N VAL A 98 6.65 28.59 10.84
CA VAL A 98 6.29 27.43 11.69
C VAL A 98 4.95 27.69 12.38
N ALA A 99 3.92 26.93 12.02
CA ALA A 99 2.64 26.88 12.69
C ALA A 99 2.62 25.67 13.65
N SER A 100 2.82 25.91 14.94
CA SER A 100 2.84 24.88 15.98
C SER A 100 1.61 24.97 16.87
N GLN A 101 0.83 23.89 16.98
CA GLN A 101 -0.32 23.79 17.85
C GLN A 101 -0.24 22.52 18.70
N GLY A 102 -0.13 22.64 20.03
CA GLY A 102 0.07 21.46 20.88
C GLY A 102 1.40 20.75 20.63
N ALA A 103 2.45 21.44 20.21
CA ALA A 103 3.69 20.81 19.77
C ALA A 103 4.87 21.11 20.71
N VAL A 104 5.89 20.25 20.67
CA VAL A 104 7.20 20.53 21.25
C VAL A 104 8.22 20.58 20.13
N SER A 105 8.99 21.67 20.04
CA SER A 105 10.06 21.81 19.05
C SER A 105 11.39 22.11 19.73
N ILE A 106 12.43 21.37 19.36
CA ILE A 106 13.77 21.50 19.91
C ILE A 106 14.74 21.66 18.74
N SER A 107 15.44 22.80 18.71
CA SER A 107 16.43 23.11 17.67
C SER A 107 17.75 23.48 18.31
N ARG A 108 18.84 22.81 17.92
CA ARG A 108 20.19 23.06 18.46
C ARG A 108 20.26 23.00 19.98
N GLY A 109 19.48 22.12 20.60
CA GLY A 109 19.39 21.97 22.05
C GLY A 109 20.05 20.69 22.56
N THR A 110 20.32 20.67 23.86
CA THR A 110 20.75 19.46 24.59
C THR A 110 19.79 19.22 25.75
N ILE A 111 19.14 18.05 25.77
CA ILE A 111 18.23 17.65 26.85
C ILE A 111 18.76 16.40 27.52
N GLU A 112 19.05 16.49 28.81
CA GLU A 112 19.36 15.37 29.68
C GLU A 112 18.14 15.13 30.58
N GLY A 113 17.25 14.23 30.18
CA GLY A 113 15.96 14.02 30.84
C GLY A 113 14.87 13.59 29.85
N SER A 114 13.63 14.04 30.09
CA SER A 114 12.48 13.60 29.27
C SER A 114 11.81 14.76 28.53
N VAL A 115 11.35 14.49 27.31
CA VAL A 115 10.49 15.35 26.52
C VAL A 115 9.14 14.66 26.43
N GLN A 116 8.09 15.28 26.96
CA GLN A 116 6.76 14.70 27.05
C GLN A 116 5.75 15.67 26.44
N ASN A 117 5.12 15.28 25.35
CA ASN A 117 4.01 16.00 24.76
C ASN A 117 2.74 15.18 24.96
N SER A 118 1.75 15.74 25.66
CA SER A 118 0.46 15.10 25.93
C SER A 118 -0.65 16.07 25.54
N VAL A 119 -1.40 15.73 24.49
CA VAL A 119 -2.33 16.65 23.86
C VAL A 119 -3.68 16.00 23.66
N ALA A 120 -4.70 16.63 24.23
CA ALA A 120 -6.10 16.28 24.06
C ALA A 120 -6.87 17.44 23.38
N THR A 121 -7.33 17.28 22.13
CA THR A 121 -8.04 18.36 21.42
C THR A 121 -9.37 17.98 20.77
N LYS A 122 -10.26 18.96 20.51
CA LYS A 122 -11.53 18.78 19.79
C LYS A 122 -11.78 19.91 18.78
N SER A 123 -11.91 19.62 17.49
CA SER A 123 -12.23 20.63 16.47
C SER A 123 -11.16 21.72 16.34
N THR A 124 -9.90 21.30 16.14
CA THR A 124 -8.75 22.19 16.01
C THR A 124 -8.23 22.22 14.56
N THR A 125 -7.76 23.38 14.12
CA THR A 125 -7.16 23.56 12.79
C THR A 125 -5.79 24.20 12.92
N ASN A 126 -4.79 23.58 12.29
CA ASN A 126 -3.45 24.11 12.17
C ASN A 126 -3.07 24.17 10.68
N MET A 127 -2.60 25.32 10.20
CA MET A 127 -2.29 25.47 8.77
C MET A 127 -1.00 26.25 8.53
N ALA A 128 -0.23 25.82 7.54
CA ALA A 128 0.85 26.62 6.98
C ALA A 128 0.69 26.76 5.46
N ALA A 129 0.85 27.96 4.92
CA ALA A 129 0.73 28.21 3.47
C ALA A 129 1.91 29.00 2.92
N GLY A 130 2.42 28.63 1.74
CA GLY A 130 3.62 29.16 1.08
C GLY A 130 4.75 28.13 1.04
N ASN A 131 6.02 28.55 1.05
CA ASN A 131 7.14 27.62 0.83
C ASN A 131 8.02 27.43 2.07
N ASP A 132 8.63 26.26 2.21
CA ASP A 132 9.59 25.95 3.28
C ASP A 132 9.00 26.01 4.70
N ASN A 133 7.69 25.77 4.85
CA ASN A 133 6.94 25.92 6.08
C ASN A 133 6.73 24.60 6.84
N GLN A 134 6.43 24.69 8.13
CA GLN A 134 6.06 23.55 8.97
C GLN A 134 4.72 23.79 9.66
N ALA A 135 3.78 22.86 9.49
CA ALA A 135 2.52 22.79 10.22
C ALA A 135 2.61 21.61 11.21
N ASN A 136 2.91 21.90 12.46
CA ASN A 136 3.12 20.94 13.55
C ASN A 136 1.91 20.92 14.49
N GLN A 137 1.09 19.87 14.45
CA GLN A 137 -0.07 19.73 15.31
C GLN A 137 0.05 18.49 16.21
N SER A 138 0.03 18.66 17.53
CA SER A 138 0.17 17.57 18.50
C SER A 138 1.42 16.70 18.27
N SER A 139 2.54 17.33 17.90
CA SER A 139 3.76 16.65 17.45
C SER A 139 5.00 17.07 18.23
N VAL A 140 6.06 16.26 18.13
CA VAL A 140 7.37 16.56 18.68
C VAL A 140 8.40 16.61 17.56
N ALA A 141 9.14 17.72 17.46
CA ALA A 141 10.21 17.88 16.48
C ALA A 141 11.56 18.10 17.17
N VAL A 142 12.55 17.27 16.86
CA VAL A 142 13.92 17.34 17.37
C VAL A 142 14.85 17.55 16.17
N THR A 143 15.46 18.73 16.07
CA THR A 143 16.29 19.11 14.92
C THR A 143 17.67 19.55 15.38
N THR A 144 18.74 18.98 14.81
CA THR A 144 20.13 19.33 15.12
C THR A 144 20.40 19.33 16.63
N SER A 145 19.86 18.35 17.37
CA SER A 145 19.84 18.37 18.84
C SER A 145 20.30 17.04 19.44
N THR A 146 20.64 17.07 20.73
CA THR A 146 20.97 15.86 21.49
C THR A 146 19.95 15.65 22.60
N VAL A 147 19.36 14.46 22.67
CA VAL A 147 18.46 14.08 23.77
C VAL A 147 18.94 12.78 24.42
N LYS A 148 19.19 12.83 25.72
CA LYS A 148 19.52 11.67 26.55
C LYS A 148 18.37 11.40 27.51
N GLY A 149 17.56 10.40 27.18
CA GLY A 149 16.37 9.99 27.92
C GLY A 149 15.19 9.74 26.99
N THR A 150 13.98 10.06 27.43
CA THR A 150 12.74 9.70 26.71
C THR A 150 12.18 10.87 25.92
N VAL A 151 11.82 10.64 24.66
CA VAL A 151 10.97 11.52 23.84
C VAL A 151 9.63 10.83 23.66
N SER A 152 8.58 11.38 24.27
CA SER A 152 7.22 10.83 24.26
C SER A 152 6.25 11.81 23.67
N ASN A 153 5.41 11.35 22.74
CA ASN A 153 4.29 12.08 22.20
C ASN A 153 3.01 11.26 22.37
N ILE A 154 2.01 11.82 23.05
CA ILE A 154 0.69 11.25 23.25
C ILE A 154 -0.32 12.23 22.70
N SER A 155 -1.01 11.84 21.63
CA SER A 155 -1.99 12.68 20.95
C SER A 155 -3.34 11.99 20.89
N MET A 156 -4.31 12.55 21.61
CA MET A 156 -5.71 12.14 21.60
C MET A 156 -6.55 13.29 21.05
N GLY A 157 -7.34 13.08 19.99
CA GLY A 157 -8.16 14.19 19.52
C GLY A 157 -9.26 13.83 18.54
N LYS A 158 -10.23 14.74 18.40
CA LYS A 158 -11.34 14.60 17.47
C LYS A 158 -11.42 15.80 16.54
N ASN A 159 -11.78 15.58 15.27
CA ASN A 159 -12.00 16.66 14.28
C ASN A 159 -10.77 17.57 14.13
N MET A 160 -9.58 16.99 13.97
CA MET A 160 -8.34 17.75 13.88
C MET A 160 -7.95 17.94 12.41
N LEU A 161 -7.71 19.17 11.98
CA LEU A 161 -7.19 19.48 10.65
C LEU A 161 -5.76 20.03 10.77
N ASN A 162 -4.81 19.41 10.08
CA ASN A 162 -3.46 19.95 9.88
C ASN A 162 -3.18 20.04 8.38
N ALA A 163 -2.75 21.20 7.90
CA ALA A 163 -2.52 21.39 6.47
C ALA A 163 -1.26 22.20 6.17
N ALA A 164 -0.51 21.80 5.14
CA ALA A 164 0.61 22.57 4.60
C ALA A 164 0.47 22.73 3.08
N VAL A 165 0.39 23.96 2.57
CA VAL A 165 0.14 24.23 1.14
C VAL A 165 1.26 25.06 0.53
N GLY A 166 1.82 24.61 -0.60
CA GLY A 166 2.99 25.17 -1.30
C GLY A 166 4.13 24.16 -1.36
N ASN A 167 5.39 24.59 -1.55
CA ASN A 167 6.50 23.66 -1.80
C ASN A 167 7.47 23.52 -0.62
N ARG A 168 8.08 22.34 -0.45
CA ARG A 168 9.05 22.00 0.60
C ARG A 168 8.51 22.19 2.01
N ASN A 169 7.22 21.93 2.19
CA ASN A 169 6.54 22.04 3.46
C ASN A 169 6.44 20.70 4.20
N GLN A 170 6.21 20.77 5.51
CA GLN A 170 5.95 19.60 6.35
C GLN A 170 4.65 19.78 7.11
N ALA A 171 3.71 18.85 6.94
CA ALA A 171 2.47 18.74 7.70
C ALA A 171 2.59 17.56 8.68
N ASN A 172 2.92 17.86 9.93
CA ASN A 172 3.20 16.87 10.97
C ASN A 172 2.07 16.85 12.01
N GLN A 173 1.19 15.84 11.97
CA GLN A 173 0.06 15.68 12.88
C GLN A 173 0.23 14.43 13.76
N SER A 174 0.20 14.59 15.09
CA SER A 174 0.34 13.45 16.02
C SER A 174 1.62 12.63 15.79
N ALA A 175 2.71 13.29 15.37
CA ALA A 175 3.94 12.66 14.91
C ALA A 175 5.18 13.03 15.73
N ILE A 176 6.22 12.21 15.65
CA ILE A 176 7.58 12.54 16.13
C ILE A 176 8.50 12.68 14.92
N ILE A 177 9.18 13.81 14.81
CA ILE A 177 10.15 14.10 13.73
C ILE A 177 11.53 14.31 14.34
N SER A 178 12.52 13.50 13.96
CA SER A 178 13.94 13.68 14.28
C SER A 178 14.72 13.97 13.02
N ASN A 179 15.45 15.09 13.00
CA ASN A 179 16.31 15.44 11.87
C ASN A 179 17.71 15.85 12.37
N ASN A 180 18.78 15.28 11.79
CA ASN A 180 20.17 15.60 12.12
C ASN A 180 20.47 15.55 13.63
N SER A 181 19.86 14.60 14.36
CA SER A 181 19.88 14.60 15.84
C SER A 181 20.44 13.30 16.42
N ASN A 182 20.91 13.36 17.66
CA ASN A 182 21.38 12.21 18.42
C ASN A 182 20.44 11.96 19.59
N ILE A 183 19.77 10.82 19.61
CA ILE A 183 18.87 10.45 20.71
C ILE A 183 19.32 9.13 21.33
N SER A 184 19.58 9.15 22.63
CA SER A 184 19.91 7.96 23.41
C SER A 184 18.85 7.73 24.48
N GLY A 185 18.05 6.68 24.32
CA GLY A 185 16.90 6.36 25.16
C GLY A 185 15.69 5.94 24.32
N THR A 186 14.48 6.33 24.73
CA THR A 186 13.24 5.87 24.09
C THR A 186 12.59 6.98 23.26
N LEU A 187 12.19 6.68 22.03
CA LEU A 187 11.23 7.46 21.25
C LEU A 187 9.89 6.72 21.30
N SER A 188 8.84 7.35 21.82
CA SER A 188 7.52 6.76 21.93
C SER A 188 6.45 7.68 21.39
N ASN A 189 5.83 7.31 20.27
CA ASN A 189 4.68 8.00 19.73
C ASN A 189 3.41 7.18 19.99
N SER A 190 2.39 7.81 20.54
CA SER A 190 1.07 7.23 20.78
C SER A 190 0.01 8.18 20.22
N SER A 191 -0.60 7.81 19.10
CA SER A 191 -1.63 8.60 18.43
C SER A 191 -2.95 7.86 18.46
N ALA A 192 -3.99 8.48 19.02
CA ALA A 192 -5.35 7.96 18.99
C ALA A 192 -6.34 9.10 18.71
N GLY A 193 -7.53 8.77 18.24
CA GLY A 193 -8.56 9.76 17.98
C GLY A 193 -9.35 9.49 16.72
N ASN A 194 -10.33 10.36 16.46
CA ASN A 194 -11.32 10.16 15.40
C ASN A 194 -11.40 11.40 14.50
N SER A 195 -11.57 11.24 13.19
CA SER A 195 -11.80 12.35 12.26
C SER A 195 -10.60 13.30 12.23
N LYS A 196 -9.39 12.75 12.07
CA LYS A 196 -8.15 13.52 11.92
C LYS A 196 -7.81 13.65 10.44
N VAL A 197 -7.55 14.85 9.96
CA VAL A 197 -7.11 15.14 8.59
C VAL A 197 -5.74 15.80 8.66
N ASN A 198 -4.77 15.23 7.95
CA ASN A 198 -3.45 15.80 7.72
C ASN A 198 -3.21 15.90 6.21
N MET A 199 -2.74 17.04 5.73
CA MET A 199 -2.63 17.27 4.29
C MET A 199 -1.40 18.11 3.94
N ALA A 200 -0.70 17.72 2.88
CA ALA A 200 0.32 18.54 2.24
C ALA A 200 0.05 18.68 0.73
N ILE A 201 0.02 19.90 0.19
CA ILE A 201 -0.28 20.14 -1.24
C ILE A 201 0.84 20.98 -1.86
N GLY A 202 1.42 20.52 -2.97
CA GLY A 202 2.50 21.17 -3.74
C GLY A 202 3.63 20.19 -4.07
N ALA A 203 4.86 20.68 -4.19
CA ALA A 203 6.03 19.84 -4.47
C ALA A 203 6.98 19.68 -3.27
N ASP A 204 7.67 18.54 -3.18
CA ASP A 204 8.69 18.24 -2.17
C ASP A 204 8.18 18.29 -0.71
N ASN A 205 6.89 18.00 -0.51
CA ASN A 205 6.25 18.09 0.80
C ASN A 205 6.24 16.75 1.55
N LYS A 206 6.12 16.83 2.87
CA LYS A 206 5.95 15.67 3.76
C LYS A 206 4.65 15.82 4.55
N ALA A 207 3.82 14.79 4.55
CA ALA A 207 2.59 14.69 5.33
C ALA A 207 2.71 13.50 6.29
N ASP A 208 3.03 13.77 7.54
CA ASP A 208 3.29 12.77 8.58
C ASP A 208 2.14 12.76 9.61
N GLN A 209 1.33 11.70 9.64
CA GLN A 209 0.18 11.56 10.55
C GLN A 209 0.30 10.32 11.45
N GLY A 210 0.37 10.51 12.76
CA GLY A 210 0.50 9.38 13.69
C GLY A 210 1.78 8.58 13.48
N SER A 211 2.83 9.20 12.93
CA SER A 211 4.05 8.56 12.46
C SER A 211 5.29 8.99 13.26
N VAL A 212 6.39 8.24 13.07
CA VAL A 212 7.72 8.61 13.55
C VAL A 212 8.65 8.73 12.35
N ARG A 213 9.19 9.92 12.07
CA ARG A 213 10.14 10.16 10.99
C ARG A 213 11.52 10.46 11.56
N ILE A 214 12.53 9.73 11.09
CA ILE A 214 13.92 9.82 11.54
C ILE A 214 14.80 10.05 10.30
N GLU A 215 15.32 11.26 10.15
CA GLU A 215 16.16 11.64 9.02
C GLU A 215 17.56 12.03 9.50
N ASN A 216 18.59 11.43 8.90
CA ASN A 216 19.99 11.76 9.16
C ASN A 216 20.36 11.78 10.66
N SER A 217 19.67 10.96 11.46
CA SER A 217 19.72 10.99 12.91
C SER A 217 20.25 9.67 13.44
N ARG A 218 20.92 9.70 14.60
CA ARG A 218 21.39 8.50 15.30
C ARG A 218 20.52 8.23 16.51
N ILE A 219 19.92 7.06 16.56
CA ILE A 219 19.09 6.60 17.66
C ILE A 219 19.75 5.40 18.34
N ARG A 220 19.96 5.48 19.65
CA ARG A 220 20.42 4.36 20.48
C ARG A 220 19.38 4.07 21.56
N GLY A 221 18.62 2.99 21.37
CA GLY A 221 17.53 2.58 22.27
C GLY A 221 16.28 2.16 21.51
N THR A 222 15.11 2.40 22.09
CA THR A 222 13.84 1.85 21.57
C THR A 222 13.03 2.92 20.85
N VAL A 223 12.53 2.59 19.66
CA VAL A 223 11.55 3.38 18.91
C VAL A 223 10.23 2.63 18.89
N THR A 224 9.20 3.21 19.50
CA THR A 224 7.83 2.66 19.51
C THR A 224 6.89 3.66 18.87
N ASN A 225 6.11 3.21 17.89
CA ASN A 225 4.98 3.96 17.37
C ASN A 225 3.71 3.14 17.58
N THR A 226 2.73 3.70 18.28
CA THR A 226 1.41 3.11 18.48
C THR A 226 0.36 4.06 17.93
N SER A 227 -0.35 3.68 16.87
CA SER A 227 -1.32 4.55 16.21
C SER A 227 -2.66 3.85 16.04
N ILE A 228 -3.74 4.50 16.47
CA ILE A 228 -5.13 4.08 16.31
C ILE A 228 -5.83 5.09 15.40
N MET A 229 -6.08 4.69 14.16
CA MET A 229 -6.64 5.52 13.09
C MET A 229 -8.14 5.32 12.97
N GLN A 230 -8.97 6.21 13.52
CA GLN A 230 -10.42 6.16 13.30
C GLN A 230 -10.83 7.32 12.38
N LYS A 231 -11.44 7.02 11.22
CA LYS A 231 -11.86 8.03 10.23
C LYS A 231 -10.75 9.05 9.94
N SER A 232 -9.52 8.59 9.78
CA SER A 232 -8.34 9.46 9.70
C SER A 232 -7.82 9.53 8.27
N THR A 233 -7.55 10.73 7.77
CA THR A 233 -7.03 10.97 6.42
C THR A 233 -5.67 11.63 6.50
N ASN A 234 -4.67 11.05 5.86
CA ASN A 234 -3.39 11.64 5.57
C ASN A 234 -3.24 11.75 4.05
N MET A 235 -2.85 12.92 3.54
CA MET A 235 -2.76 13.13 2.10
C MET A 235 -1.58 14.00 1.72
N ALA A 236 -0.85 13.60 0.69
CA ALA A 236 0.10 14.46 -0.01
C ALA A 236 -0.28 14.57 -1.50
N VAL A 237 -0.37 15.79 -2.04
CA VAL A 237 -0.81 16.02 -3.43
C VAL A 237 0.20 16.90 -4.17
N GLY A 238 0.65 16.46 -5.35
CA GLY A 238 1.59 17.15 -6.22
C GLY A 238 2.80 16.27 -6.56
N ASN A 239 4.01 16.82 -6.57
CA ASN A 239 5.21 16.12 -7.06
C ASN A 239 6.24 15.89 -5.95
N SER A 240 6.90 14.73 -5.94
CA SER A 240 8.00 14.42 -5.02
C SER A 240 7.64 14.53 -3.53
N ASN A 241 6.39 14.19 -3.19
CA ASN A 241 5.88 14.25 -1.83
C ASN A 241 5.91 12.89 -1.12
N SER A 242 5.95 12.91 0.21
CA SER A 242 5.84 11.71 1.06
C SER A 242 4.63 11.84 1.98
N ALA A 243 3.73 10.85 1.99
CA ALA A 243 2.60 10.74 2.90
C ALA A 243 2.80 9.52 3.82
N SER A 244 3.01 9.74 5.11
CA SER A 244 3.27 8.67 6.08
C SER A 244 2.23 8.66 7.20
N GLN A 245 1.39 7.65 7.23
CA GLN A 245 0.33 7.47 8.23
C GLN A 245 0.61 6.25 9.09
N ALA A 246 0.62 6.40 10.42
CA ALA A 246 0.87 5.28 11.35
C ALA A 246 2.17 4.50 11.07
N ALA A 247 3.16 5.16 10.45
CA ALA A 247 4.39 4.54 9.97
C ALA A 247 5.63 5.03 10.74
N ILE A 248 6.71 4.26 10.67
CA ILE A 248 8.04 4.68 11.06
C ILE A 248 8.87 4.83 9.78
N VAL A 249 9.39 6.02 9.50
CA VAL A 249 10.18 6.30 8.29
C VAL A 249 11.59 6.70 8.68
N MET A 250 12.58 5.99 8.15
CA MET A 250 13.99 6.18 8.45
C MET A 250 14.78 6.46 7.16
N GLY A 251 15.34 7.66 7.02
CA GLY A 251 16.11 8.08 5.85
C GLY A 251 17.51 8.54 6.26
N GLY A 252 18.56 7.84 5.83
CA GLY A 252 19.94 8.14 6.24
C GLY A 252 20.18 8.04 7.75
N ALA A 253 19.34 7.28 8.45
CA ALA A 253 19.39 7.13 9.90
C ALA A 253 20.42 6.08 10.35
N GLN A 254 20.84 6.14 11.62
CA GLN A 254 21.64 5.12 12.26
C GLN A 254 20.93 4.64 13.52
N LEU A 255 20.34 3.44 13.47
CA LEU A 255 19.66 2.85 14.60
C LEU A 255 20.53 1.77 15.28
N ARG A 256 20.54 1.79 16.61
CA ARG A 256 21.01 0.69 17.44
C ARG A 256 20.02 0.43 18.59
N GLY A 257 19.15 -0.55 18.40
CA GLY A 257 18.17 -0.99 19.40
C GLY A 257 16.94 -1.62 18.76
N THR A 258 15.75 -1.37 19.30
CA THR A 258 14.49 -2.05 18.91
C THR A 258 13.53 -1.07 18.26
N VAL A 259 12.90 -1.49 17.16
CA VAL A 259 11.78 -0.76 16.54
C VAL A 259 10.50 -1.58 16.67
N VAL A 260 9.45 -0.94 17.17
CA VAL A 260 8.11 -1.50 17.26
C VAL A 260 7.13 -0.52 16.62
N ASN A 261 6.43 -0.96 15.58
CA ASN A 261 5.31 -0.21 15.01
C ASN A 261 4.02 -1.00 15.25
N THR A 262 3.05 -0.39 15.92
CA THR A 262 1.74 -0.94 16.20
C THR A 262 0.69 0.00 15.63
N ALA A 263 0.04 -0.40 14.54
CA ALA A 263 -0.98 0.41 13.88
C ALA A 263 -2.31 -0.35 13.83
N THR A 264 -3.39 0.29 14.26
CA THR A 264 -4.76 -0.21 14.13
C THR A 264 -5.69 0.90 13.66
N GLY A 265 -6.91 0.59 13.21
CA GLY A 265 -7.84 1.60 12.72
C GLY A 265 -8.99 1.10 11.85
N GLU A 266 -9.97 1.98 11.67
CA GLU A 266 -11.14 1.83 10.79
C GLU A 266 -11.31 3.12 9.98
N ASN A 267 -11.60 3.00 8.68
CA ASN A 267 -11.79 4.14 7.77
C ASN A 267 -10.58 5.10 7.75
N ALA A 268 -9.36 4.54 7.73
CA ALA A 268 -8.13 5.30 7.58
C ALA A 268 -7.75 5.41 6.09
N VAL A 269 -7.31 6.58 5.66
CA VAL A 269 -6.85 6.86 4.29
C VAL A 269 -5.46 7.47 4.37
N ASN A 270 -4.48 6.87 3.71
CA ASN A 270 -3.19 7.49 3.41
C ASN A 270 -3.02 7.57 1.89
N ALA A 271 -2.92 8.77 1.33
CA ALA A 271 -2.84 8.96 -0.12
C ALA A 271 -1.67 9.85 -0.50
N ALA A 272 -0.93 9.47 -1.54
CA ALA A 272 0.06 10.33 -2.18
C ALA A 272 -0.25 10.42 -3.69
N VAL A 273 -0.65 11.60 -4.16
CA VAL A 273 -1.29 11.80 -5.48
C VAL A 273 -0.45 12.72 -6.35
N GLY A 274 -0.01 12.24 -7.51
CA GLY A 274 0.83 12.96 -8.49
C GLY A 274 2.14 12.21 -8.82
N TYR A 275 3.22 12.93 -9.18
CA TYR A 275 4.46 12.31 -9.70
C TYR A 275 5.54 12.09 -8.64
N ARG A 276 6.22 10.93 -8.64
CA ARG A 276 7.30 10.56 -7.69
C ARG A 276 6.92 10.70 -6.21
N ASN A 277 5.68 10.36 -5.87
CA ASN A 277 5.24 10.41 -4.49
C ASN A 277 5.40 9.05 -3.80
N GLU A 278 5.47 9.08 -2.47
CA GLU A 278 5.58 7.90 -1.63
C GLU A 278 4.45 7.90 -0.59
N ALA A 279 3.75 6.77 -0.44
CA ALA A 279 2.71 6.59 0.57
C ALA A 279 3.07 5.43 1.51
N ASN A 280 3.37 5.74 2.77
CA ASN A 280 3.74 4.78 3.80
C ASN A 280 2.64 4.67 4.86
N GLN A 281 1.83 3.60 4.82
CA GLN A 281 0.80 3.36 5.85
C GLN A 281 1.17 2.15 6.70
N SER A 282 1.07 2.28 8.02
CA SER A 282 1.27 1.18 8.98
C SER A 282 2.62 0.45 8.84
N SER A 283 3.61 1.09 8.21
CA SER A 283 4.86 0.45 7.79
C SER A 283 6.07 0.89 8.60
N ILE A 284 7.18 0.16 8.45
CA ILE A 284 8.53 0.65 8.79
C ILE A 284 9.29 0.77 7.47
N ALA A 285 9.51 2.00 7.01
CA ALA A 285 10.22 2.30 5.77
C ALA A 285 11.66 2.71 6.08
N VAL A 286 12.63 2.11 5.39
CA VAL A 286 14.06 2.32 5.65
C VAL A 286 14.78 2.59 4.33
N ASP A 287 15.43 3.74 4.22
CA ASP A 287 16.23 4.15 3.07
C ASP A 287 17.65 4.54 3.49
N GLY A 288 18.65 3.84 2.94
CA GLY A 288 20.07 4.14 3.08
C GLY A 288 20.77 3.67 4.37
N GLU A 289 20.34 2.57 5.01
CA GLU A 289 20.94 2.15 6.30
C GLU A 289 22.22 1.29 6.23
N ARG A 290 23.08 1.48 7.24
CA ARG A 290 24.03 0.50 7.77
C ARG A 290 23.47 -0.06 9.08
N ALA A 291 22.63 -1.08 9.02
CA ALA A 291 22.15 -1.77 10.22
C ALA A 291 23.31 -2.45 10.95
N GLY A 292 23.61 -2.01 12.17
CA GLY A 292 24.62 -2.66 13.01
C GLY A 292 24.11 -4.02 13.54
N SER A 293 25.04 -4.94 13.81
CA SER A 293 24.76 -6.25 14.42
C SER A 293 23.90 -6.11 15.69
N GLY A 294 22.71 -6.73 15.71
CA GLY A 294 21.83 -6.78 16.89
C GLY A 294 20.56 -5.92 16.85
N SER A 295 20.10 -5.49 15.68
CA SER A 295 18.82 -4.77 15.54
C SER A 295 17.65 -5.75 15.36
N ALA A 296 16.58 -5.59 16.15
CA ALA A 296 15.35 -6.37 16.03
C ALA A 296 14.22 -5.47 15.52
N VAL A 297 13.62 -5.86 14.40
CA VAL A 297 12.46 -5.19 13.80
C VAL A 297 11.27 -6.12 13.98
N THR A 298 10.22 -5.64 14.64
CA THR A 298 9.00 -6.41 14.86
C THR A 298 7.81 -5.63 14.31
N MET A 299 7.08 -6.27 13.40
CA MET A 299 5.78 -5.81 12.91
C MET A 299 4.70 -6.78 13.41
N PRO A 300 3.49 -6.30 13.77
CA PRO A 300 2.36 -7.19 14.03
C PRO A 300 1.83 -7.81 12.73
N HIS A 301 1.26 -9.01 12.87
CA HIS A 301 0.77 -9.85 11.77
C HIS A 301 -0.58 -9.41 11.15
N ASN A 302 -1.21 -8.34 11.61
CA ASN A 302 -2.53 -7.92 11.14
C ASN A 302 -2.53 -6.40 10.86
N MET A 303 -2.92 -5.98 9.64
CA MET A 303 -3.90 -4.89 9.36
C MET A 303 -3.68 -4.09 8.04
N PHE A 304 -4.71 -4.20 7.17
CA PHE A 304 -5.27 -3.27 6.17
C PHE A 304 -4.33 -2.52 5.19
N HIS A 305 -4.42 -2.89 3.90
CA HIS A 305 -3.84 -2.16 2.77
C HIS A 305 -4.53 -0.80 2.51
N ALA A 306 -3.70 0.18 2.19
CA ALA A 306 -4.09 1.50 1.72
C ALA A 306 -3.90 1.58 0.20
N ASP A 307 -4.89 2.13 -0.49
CA ASP A 307 -4.84 2.40 -1.93
C ASP A 307 -3.67 3.34 -2.27
N SER A 308 -2.72 2.87 -3.07
CA SER A 308 -1.76 3.74 -3.77
C SER A 308 -2.19 3.84 -5.24
N VAL A 309 -2.53 5.06 -5.68
CA VAL A 309 -2.89 5.35 -7.08
C VAL A 309 -1.86 6.34 -7.63
N GLY A 310 -0.91 5.83 -8.41
CA GLY A 310 0.04 6.64 -9.18
C GLY A 310 -0.33 6.63 -10.66
N THR A 311 -0.73 7.78 -11.20
CA THR A 311 -0.84 8.00 -12.66
C THR A 311 0.09 9.12 -13.06
N GLY A 312 0.95 8.89 -14.05
CA GLY A 312 1.85 9.90 -14.57
C GLY A 312 2.50 9.48 -15.87
N GLN A 313 1.91 9.90 -16.99
CA GLN A 313 2.57 9.97 -18.30
C GLN A 313 3.34 11.29 -18.41
N GLY A 314 4.49 11.28 -19.09
CA GLY A 314 5.23 12.49 -19.44
C GLY A 314 6.37 12.23 -20.41
N GLU A 315 6.31 12.88 -21.57
CA GLU A 315 7.21 12.81 -22.71
C GLU A 315 8.61 13.40 -22.39
N HIS A 316 9.64 12.59 -22.60
CA HIS A 316 10.99 13.04 -22.93
C HIS A 316 11.39 12.31 -24.21
N SER A 317 12.07 12.99 -25.14
CA SER A 317 12.67 12.35 -26.31
C SER A 317 13.87 11.49 -25.89
N THR A 318 13.56 10.40 -25.18
CA THR A 318 14.39 9.23 -24.96
C THR A 318 14.44 8.43 -26.25
N LEU A 319 15.52 7.66 -26.47
CA LEU A 319 15.43 6.53 -27.40
C LEU A 319 14.36 5.59 -26.82
N ALA A 320 13.15 5.67 -27.36
CA ALA A 320 12.02 4.89 -26.89
C ALA A 320 12.31 3.40 -27.06
N TYR A 321 12.31 2.66 -25.96
CA TYR A 321 12.25 1.21 -25.98
C TYR A 321 10.80 0.82 -26.25
N THR A 322 10.45 0.60 -27.52
CA THR A 322 9.23 -0.13 -27.89
C THR A 322 9.58 -1.60 -27.83
N GLY A 323 9.10 -2.33 -26.81
CA GLY A 323 9.45 -3.73 -26.51
C GLY A 323 9.01 -4.77 -27.55
N LYS A 324 9.13 -4.50 -28.85
CA LYS A 324 8.71 -5.39 -29.94
C LYS A 324 9.83 -6.03 -30.75
N GLU A 325 11.11 -5.70 -30.52
CA GLU A 325 12.22 -6.37 -31.18
C GLU A 325 13.39 -6.55 -30.21
N ILE A 326 13.35 -7.60 -29.40
CA ILE A 326 14.55 -8.13 -28.73
C ILE A 326 15.03 -9.27 -29.63
N VAL A 327 16.25 -9.17 -30.15
CA VAL A 327 16.84 -10.25 -30.95
C VAL A 327 17.58 -11.19 -30.00
N GLN A 328 17.15 -12.45 -29.97
CA GLN A 328 17.96 -13.55 -29.46
C GLN A 328 18.82 -14.03 -30.62
N ASP A 329 20.15 -14.03 -30.47
CA ASP A 329 21.04 -14.46 -31.54
C ASP A 329 20.76 -15.94 -31.85
N ALA A 330 20.17 -16.22 -33.02
CA ALA A 330 19.50 -17.49 -33.32
C ALA A 330 20.46 -18.70 -33.42
N LYS A 331 21.76 -18.48 -33.22
CA LYS A 331 22.79 -19.53 -33.28
C LYS A 331 23.40 -19.92 -31.93
N ASP A 332 23.10 -19.21 -30.84
CA ASP A 332 23.63 -19.54 -29.52
C ASP A 332 22.61 -19.26 -28.41
N GLN A 333 22.07 -20.32 -27.79
CA GLN A 333 21.17 -20.22 -26.62
C GLN A 333 21.87 -19.64 -25.35
N LYS A 334 23.14 -19.24 -25.45
CA LYS A 334 23.93 -18.61 -24.37
C LYS A 334 24.22 -17.13 -24.57
N ALA A 335 23.79 -16.50 -25.66
CA ALA A 335 24.03 -15.07 -25.89
C ALA A 335 23.09 -14.20 -25.02
N ALA A 336 23.64 -13.22 -24.30
CA ALA A 336 22.87 -12.27 -23.50
C ALA A 336 22.00 -11.38 -24.41
N GLN A 337 20.72 -11.21 -24.07
CA GLN A 337 19.79 -10.35 -24.82
C GLN A 337 20.29 -8.90 -24.86
N HIS A 338 20.11 -8.21 -25.99
CA HIS A 338 20.51 -6.81 -26.15
C HIS A 338 19.51 -6.03 -27.01
N VAL A 339 19.52 -4.70 -26.89
CA VAL A 339 18.71 -3.81 -27.72
C VAL A 339 19.28 -3.76 -29.16
N PRO A 340 18.51 -4.13 -30.20
CA PRO A 340 19.01 -4.09 -31.58
C PRO A 340 19.48 -2.70 -31.99
N GLY A 341 20.60 -2.67 -32.71
CA GLY A 341 21.18 -1.42 -33.21
C GLY A 341 21.67 -0.47 -32.12
N GLN A 342 21.83 -0.91 -30.86
CA GLN A 342 22.40 -0.08 -29.80
C GLN A 342 23.73 -0.64 -29.27
N VAL A 343 24.72 0.24 -29.21
CA VAL A 343 26.06 -0.06 -28.69
C VAL A 343 26.39 0.91 -27.57
N VAL A 344 26.95 0.36 -26.49
CA VAL A 344 27.47 1.11 -25.35
C VAL A 344 28.99 0.99 -25.35
N PHE A 345 29.69 2.12 -25.26
CA PHE A 345 31.16 2.13 -25.16
C PHE A 345 31.67 3.20 -24.20
N LEU A 346 32.88 3.00 -23.70
CA LEU A 346 33.55 3.86 -22.72
C LEU A 346 34.72 4.62 -23.36
N VAL A 347 34.79 5.93 -23.12
CA VAL A 347 35.94 6.78 -23.46
C VAL A 347 36.46 7.52 -22.23
N ASP A 348 37.68 8.05 -22.30
CA ASP A 348 38.27 8.81 -21.19
C ASP A 348 37.45 10.05 -20.83
N ASN A 349 37.40 10.38 -19.53
CA ASN A 349 36.70 11.56 -19.01
C ASN A 349 37.58 12.82 -19.12
N ASP A 350 38.08 13.09 -20.32
CA ASP A 350 38.92 14.24 -20.64
C ASP A 350 38.72 14.69 -22.10
N LYS A 351 39.51 15.68 -22.54
CA LYS A 351 39.44 16.20 -23.92
C LYS A 351 39.85 15.15 -24.98
N ALA A 352 40.77 14.25 -24.65
CA ALA A 352 41.22 13.21 -25.57
C ALA A 352 40.16 12.11 -25.75
N GLY A 353 39.41 11.78 -24.69
CA GLY A 353 38.27 10.88 -24.76
C GLY A 353 37.11 11.45 -25.58
N LEU A 354 36.79 12.74 -25.44
CA LEU A 354 35.78 13.40 -26.29
C LEU A 354 36.19 13.42 -27.77
N ALA A 355 37.46 13.69 -28.07
CA ALA A 355 37.97 13.60 -29.44
C ALA A 355 37.93 12.16 -30.00
N SER A 356 38.14 11.16 -29.14
CA SER A 356 38.02 9.75 -29.50
C SER A 356 36.58 9.36 -29.80
N LEU A 357 35.61 9.85 -29.01
CA LEU A 357 34.19 9.70 -29.29
C LEU A 357 33.81 10.24 -30.68
N ASP A 358 34.16 11.50 -31.00
CA ASP A 358 33.78 12.09 -32.28
C ASP A 358 34.39 11.34 -33.47
N ARG A 359 35.65 10.89 -33.33
CA ARG A 359 36.34 10.06 -34.33
C ARG A 359 35.60 8.73 -34.54
N VAL A 360 35.29 8.03 -33.45
CA VAL A 360 34.64 6.72 -33.46
C VAL A 360 33.23 6.81 -34.02
N ALA A 361 32.43 7.78 -33.55
CA ALA A 361 31.08 7.99 -34.03
C ALA A 361 31.04 8.25 -35.55
N LYS A 362 31.98 9.05 -36.07
CA LYS A 362 32.09 9.30 -37.51
C LYS A 362 32.53 8.06 -38.29
N LYS A 363 33.53 7.31 -37.80
CA LYS A 363 34.08 6.12 -38.47
C LYS A 363 33.05 4.99 -38.59
N TYR A 364 32.23 4.80 -37.56
CA TYR A 364 31.24 3.72 -37.50
C TYR A 364 29.80 4.16 -37.80
N HIS A 365 29.61 5.42 -38.23
CA HIS A 365 28.29 6.02 -38.50
C HIS A 365 27.31 5.89 -37.32
N LEU A 366 27.81 6.07 -36.10
CA LEU A 366 27.01 5.99 -34.89
C LEU A 366 26.27 7.30 -34.67
N LYS A 367 24.97 7.20 -34.40
CA LYS A 367 24.19 8.31 -33.86
C LYS A 367 24.39 8.33 -32.35
N VAL A 368 25.23 9.25 -31.89
CA VAL A 368 25.53 9.41 -30.46
C VAL A 368 24.27 9.83 -29.72
N GLY A 369 23.87 9.02 -28.75
CA GLY A 369 22.73 9.25 -27.87
C GLY A 369 23.18 9.79 -26.51
N GLU A 370 22.80 9.10 -25.44
CA GLU A 370 23.09 9.50 -24.07
C GLU A 370 24.60 9.41 -23.75
N LYS A 371 25.12 10.43 -23.07
CA LYS A 371 26.48 10.49 -22.53
C LYS A 371 26.41 10.64 -21.02
N THR A 372 26.99 9.70 -20.29
CA THR A 372 26.92 9.68 -18.82
C THR A 372 28.30 9.47 -18.24
N VAL A 373 28.74 10.39 -17.38
CA VAL A 373 30.01 10.24 -16.66
C VAL A 373 29.84 9.19 -15.56
N LEU A 374 30.50 8.05 -15.72
CA LEU A 374 30.57 7.01 -14.70
C LEU A 374 31.67 7.39 -13.71
N GLN A 375 31.29 8.08 -12.63
CA GLN A 375 32.23 8.62 -11.63
C GLN A 375 33.13 7.52 -11.02
N SER A 376 32.58 6.34 -10.77
CA SER A 376 33.32 5.19 -10.22
C SER A 376 34.44 4.68 -11.13
N LEU A 377 34.32 4.88 -12.44
CA LEU A 377 35.30 4.46 -13.44
C LEU A 377 36.14 5.63 -13.96
N ASN A 378 35.78 6.86 -13.62
CA ASN A 378 36.30 8.08 -14.24
C ASN A 378 36.32 7.99 -15.78
N ARG A 379 35.19 7.57 -16.36
CA ARG A 379 34.99 7.40 -17.82
C ARG A 379 33.65 7.96 -18.25
N ILE A 380 33.53 8.29 -19.53
CA ILE A 380 32.26 8.67 -20.15
C ILE A 380 31.70 7.42 -20.82
N MET A 381 30.54 6.98 -20.36
CA MET A 381 29.71 5.99 -21.05
C MET A 381 28.91 6.66 -22.14
N VAL A 382 28.96 6.08 -23.33
CA VAL A 382 28.29 6.58 -24.52
C VAL A 382 27.35 5.48 -25.04
N ALA A 383 26.05 5.73 -24.97
CA ALA A 383 25.06 4.91 -25.65
C ALA A 383 24.79 5.49 -27.03
N SER A 384 25.03 4.71 -28.09
CA SER A 384 24.83 5.16 -29.48
C SER A 384 23.95 4.18 -30.24
N SER A 385 23.23 4.68 -31.23
CA SER A 385 22.49 3.85 -32.18
C SER A 385 23.23 3.69 -33.51
N THR A 386 23.03 2.54 -34.13
CA THR A 386 23.57 2.13 -35.42
C THR A 386 22.52 1.34 -36.18
N ASN A 387 22.55 1.41 -37.52
CA ASN A 387 21.72 0.60 -38.40
C ASN A 387 22.38 -0.75 -38.77
N LYS A 388 23.55 -1.03 -38.20
CA LYS A 388 24.30 -2.29 -38.37
C LYS A 388 24.11 -3.19 -37.16
N ASP A 389 24.57 -4.43 -37.28
CA ASP A 389 24.58 -5.38 -36.17
C ASP A 389 25.38 -4.83 -34.97
N ALA A 390 24.71 -4.75 -33.80
CA ALA A 390 25.27 -4.12 -32.61
C ALA A 390 26.45 -4.91 -32.04
N ALA A 391 26.42 -6.25 -32.12
CA ALA A 391 27.51 -7.10 -31.64
C ALA A 391 28.76 -6.94 -32.50
N GLN A 392 28.62 -6.91 -33.82
CA GLN A 392 29.74 -6.67 -34.74
C GLN A 392 30.36 -5.29 -34.56
N ILE A 393 29.54 -4.25 -34.39
CA ILE A 393 30.04 -2.89 -34.14
C ILE A 393 30.73 -2.84 -32.79
N ALA A 394 30.13 -3.39 -31.74
CA ALA A 394 30.73 -3.44 -30.42
C ALA A 394 32.09 -4.15 -30.44
N GLU A 395 32.23 -5.24 -31.19
CA GLU A 395 33.51 -5.94 -31.33
C GLU A 395 34.56 -5.11 -32.08
N ALA A 396 34.16 -4.43 -33.16
CA ALA A 396 35.06 -3.55 -33.90
C ALA A 396 35.56 -2.36 -33.06
N LEU A 397 34.68 -1.80 -32.22
CA LEU A 397 35.02 -0.70 -31.32
C LEU A 397 36.08 -1.04 -30.27
N LYS A 398 36.21 -2.32 -29.87
CA LYS A 398 37.23 -2.74 -28.89
C LYS A 398 38.66 -2.47 -29.38
N ASN A 399 38.85 -2.43 -30.70
CA ASN A 399 40.14 -2.21 -31.33
C ASN A 399 40.44 -0.72 -31.63
N GLU A 400 39.52 0.20 -31.28
CA GLU A 400 39.75 1.64 -31.49
C GLU A 400 40.58 2.24 -30.36
N SER A 401 41.62 2.98 -30.74
CA SER A 401 42.38 3.78 -29.78
C SER A 401 41.45 4.75 -29.05
N GLY A 402 41.55 4.83 -27.71
CA GLY A 402 40.71 5.71 -26.87
C GLY A 402 39.33 5.16 -26.53
N VAL A 403 38.97 3.94 -26.99
CA VAL A 403 37.81 3.18 -26.50
C VAL A 403 38.31 2.14 -25.50
N TYR A 404 37.81 2.21 -24.27
CA TYR A 404 38.26 1.33 -23.19
C TYR A 404 37.49 0.00 -23.16
N ASN A 405 36.19 0.06 -23.44
CA ASN A 405 35.32 -1.09 -23.52
C ASN A 405 34.16 -0.75 -24.47
N SER A 406 33.63 -1.75 -25.15
CA SER A 406 32.45 -1.65 -26.00
C SER A 406 31.67 -2.96 -25.97
N GLN A 407 30.36 -2.84 -25.94
CA GLN A 407 29.41 -3.93 -25.88
C GLN A 407 28.08 -3.53 -26.51
N PRO A 408 27.25 -4.48 -26.96
CA PRO A 408 25.83 -4.23 -27.16
C PRO A 408 25.18 -3.67 -25.89
N ASN A 409 24.08 -2.95 -26.04
CA ASN A 409 23.28 -2.53 -24.89
C ASN A 409 22.50 -3.74 -24.34
N TYR A 410 23.11 -4.49 -23.43
CA TYR A 410 22.50 -5.70 -22.87
C TYR A 410 21.27 -5.40 -22.02
N VAL A 411 20.26 -6.25 -22.15
CA VAL A 411 19.04 -6.25 -21.34
C VAL A 411 19.27 -7.18 -20.16
N PHE A 412 19.21 -6.62 -18.95
CA PHE A 412 19.23 -7.39 -17.71
C PHE A 412 17.79 -7.50 -17.17
N ALA A 413 17.33 -8.72 -16.96
CA ALA A 413 16.05 -9.00 -16.30
C ALA A 413 16.30 -9.44 -14.84
N THR A 414 15.39 -9.07 -13.94
CA THR A 414 15.38 -9.60 -12.57
C THR A 414 14.98 -11.06 -12.60
N MET A 415 15.71 -11.95 -11.91
CA MET A 415 15.33 -13.36 -11.78
C MET A 415 14.27 -13.50 -10.68
N GLY A 416 12.99 -13.61 -11.06
CA GLY A 416 11.85 -13.87 -10.17
C GLY A 416 10.94 -14.97 -10.76
N GLU A 417 10.04 -15.53 -9.94
CA GLU A 417 8.99 -16.44 -10.40
C GLU A 417 8.18 -15.83 -11.54
N LYS A 418 7.67 -16.68 -12.44
CA LYS A 418 7.03 -16.25 -13.70
C LYS A 418 5.91 -15.24 -13.47
N ASP A 419 5.02 -15.47 -12.51
CA ASP A 419 3.95 -14.54 -12.14
C ASP A 419 4.30 -13.86 -10.80
N PRO A 420 4.66 -12.57 -10.78
CA PRO A 420 5.33 -11.96 -9.63
C PRO A 420 4.48 -11.85 -8.36
N LEU A 421 3.16 -12.06 -8.45
CA LEU A 421 2.26 -12.09 -7.28
C LEU A 421 1.80 -13.50 -6.90
N SER A 422 2.24 -14.57 -7.60
CA SER A 422 1.88 -15.95 -7.23
C SER A 422 2.32 -16.32 -5.82
N SER A 423 3.44 -15.76 -5.35
CA SER A 423 3.93 -15.96 -3.98
C SER A 423 3.01 -15.37 -2.90
N MET A 424 2.09 -14.46 -3.27
CA MET A 424 1.07 -13.91 -2.36
C MET A 424 -0.20 -14.79 -2.30
N GLN A 425 -0.33 -15.78 -3.18
CA GLN A 425 -1.46 -16.70 -3.21
C GLN A 425 -1.19 -17.94 -2.36
N ASN A 426 -1.85 -18.04 -1.22
CA ASN A 426 -1.80 -19.24 -0.37
C ASN A 426 -2.18 -20.51 -1.16
N LEU A 427 -3.15 -20.42 -2.09
CA LEU A 427 -3.59 -21.54 -2.94
C LEU A 427 -2.47 -22.12 -3.83
N VAL A 428 -1.55 -21.29 -4.33
CA VAL A 428 -0.43 -21.73 -5.18
C VAL A 428 0.47 -22.68 -4.40
N SER A 429 0.84 -22.28 -3.18
CA SER A 429 1.68 -23.10 -2.30
C SER A 429 0.96 -24.33 -1.75
N MET A 430 -0.32 -24.20 -1.38
CA MET A 430 -1.10 -25.28 -0.79
C MET A 430 -1.33 -26.44 -1.75
N LEU A 431 -1.52 -26.16 -3.04
CA LEU A 431 -1.81 -27.16 -4.07
C LEU A 431 -0.60 -27.53 -4.92
N ASP A 432 0.58 -26.94 -4.67
CA ASP A 432 1.73 -27.02 -5.58
C ASP A 432 1.28 -26.82 -7.04
N LEU A 433 0.68 -25.66 -7.31
CA LEU A 433 0.08 -25.41 -8.62
C LEU A 433 1.10 -25.50 -9.75
N GLN A 434 2.39 -25.27 -9.47
CA GLN A 434 3.45 -25.49 -10.44
C GLN A 434 3.54 -26.96 -10.86
N GLU A 435 3.55 -27.91 -9.92
CA GLU A 435 3.52 -29.33 -10.24
C GLU A 435 2.21 -29.74 -10.93
N VAL A 436 1.07 -29.25 -10.41
CA VAL A 436 -0.26 -29.55 -10.97
C VAL A 436 -0.36 -29.10 -12.42
N HIS A 437 0.01 -27.86 -12.73
CA HIS A 437 -0.04 -27.29 -14.08
C HIS A 437 0.90 -27.97 -15.06
N GLY A 438 1.96 -28.64 -14.57
CA GLY A 438 2.80 -29.51 -15.38
C GLY A 438 2.07 -30.76 -15.90
N LYS A 439 0.92 -31.11 -15.31
CA LYS A 439 0.16 -32.34 -15.60
C LYS A 439 -1.25 -32.05 -16.14
N VAL A 440 -1.96 -31.09 -15.56
CA VAL A 440 -3.31 -30.64 -15.93
C VAL A 440 -3.44 -29.14 -15.69
N SER A 441 -4.18 -28.45 -16.54
CA SER A 441 -4.29 -26.98 -16.52
C SER A 441 -5.70 -26.46 -16.78
N GLY A 442 -6.65 -27.36 -17.11
CA GLY A 442 -8.04 -27.03 -17.43
C GLY A 442 -8.30 -26.91 -18.93
N LYS A 443 -7.40 -27.43 -19.77
CA LYS A 443 -7.49 -27.29 -21.23
C LYS A 443 -8.79 -27.87 -21.79
N ASN A 444 -9.40 -27.14 -22.72
CA ASN A 444 -10.66 -27.48 -23.38
C ASN A 444 -11.87 -27.63 -22.45
N ILE A 445 -11.80 -27.06 -21.24
CA ILE A 445 -12.92 -27.00 -20.31
C ILE A 445 -13.46 -25.57 -20.27
N THR A 446 -14.78 -25.43 -20.42
CA THR A 446 -15.47 -24.14 -20.31
C THR A 446 -16.14 -24.01 -18.95
N VAL A 447 -15.76 -22.96 -18.21
CA VAL A 447 -16.38 -22.61 -16.92
C VAL A 447 -17.19 -21.33 -17.08
N ALA A 448 -18.49 -21.41 -16.82
CA ALA A 448 -19.37 -20.24 -16.76
C ALA A 448 -19.38 -19.64 -15.36
N VAL A 449 -19.07 -18.36 -15.26
CA VAL A 449 -19.10 -17.58 -14.03
C VAL A 449 -20.40 -16.77 -14.01
N VAL A 450 -21.38 -17.23 -13.23
CA VAL A 450 -22.65 -16.52 -13.03
C VAL A 450 -22.56 -15.69 -11.76
N ASP A 451 -22.26 -14.40 -11.91
CA ASP A 451 -21.92 -13.51 -10.80
C ASP A 451 -22.30 -12.05 -11.13
N THR A 452 -21.77 -11.09 -10.36
CA THR A 452 -21.47 -9.74 -10.83
C THR A 452 -20.50 -9.78 -12.02
N GLY A 453 -20.32 -8.65 -12.72
CA GLY A 453 -19.52 -8.65 -13.94
C GLY A 453 -18.03 -8.96 -13.70
N VAL A 454 -17.40 -9.58 -14.69
CA VAL A 454 -15.95 -9.84 -14.71
C VAL A 454 -15.30 -8.73 -15.51
N GLU A 455 -14.16 -8.20 -15.06
CA GLU A 455 -13.36 -7.31 -15.91
C GLU A 455 -12.73 -8.11 -17.05
N VAL A 456 -13.38 -8.09 -18.22
CA VAL A 456 -12.96 -8.92 -19.37
C VAL A 456 -11.63 -8.49 -19.99
N GLU A 457 -11.20 -7.25 -19.76
CA GLU A 457 -9.91 -6.72 -20.21
C GLU A 457 -8.81 -6.84 -19.14
N HIS A 458 -9.10 -7.50 -18.00
CA HIS A 458 -8.10 -7.68 -16.96
C HIS A 458 -6.90 -8.44 -17.51
N GLU A 459 -5.66 -8.01 -17.22
CA GLU A 459 -4.44 -8.56 -17.81
C GLU A 459 -4.33 -10.08 -17.62
N ASP A 460 -4.68 -10.57 -16.42
CA ASP A 460 -4.73 -12.00 -16.09
C ASP A 460 -5.97 -12.76 -16.59
N LEU A 461 -7.02 -12.10 -17.09
CA LEU A 461 -8.27 -12.78 -17.48
C LEU A 461 -8.53 -12.74 -18.97
N ARG A 462 -8.11 -11.68 -19.67
CA ARG A 462 -8.52 -11.37 -21.05
C ARG A 462 -8.28 -12.50 -22.05
N SER A 463 -7.23 -13.30 -21.87
CA SER A 463 -6.93 -14.44 -22.74
C SER A 463 -7.82 -15.66 -22.48
N ARG A 464 -8.47 -15.71 -21.31
CA ARG A 464 -9.36 -16.79 -20.88
C ARG A 464 -10.82 -16.49 -21.12
N ILE A 465 -11.21 -15.23 -21.23
CA ILE A 465 -12.61 -14.85 -21.51
C ILE A 465 -12.95 -15.18 -22.97
N VAL A 466 -13.77 -16.23 -23.16
CA VAL A 466 -14.25 -16.65 -24.49
C VAL A 466 -15.60 -16.04 -24.85
N GLY A 467 -16.30 -15.46 -23.87
CA GLY A 467 -17.56 -14.76 -24.05
C GLY A 467 -18.00 -14.06 -22.79
N TYR A 468 -18.81 -13.02 -22.95
CA TYR A 468 -19.41 -12.31 -21.83
C TYR A 468 -20.78 -11.76 -22.21
N GLN A 469 -21.70 -11.69 -21.24
CA GLN A 469 -23.03 -11.15 -21.46
C GLN A 469 -23.60 -10.52 -20.19
N ASN A 470 -24.39 -9.46 -20.37
CA ASN A 470 -25.10 -8.78 -19.29
C ASN A 470 -26.58 -9.17 -19.27
N PHE A 471 -27.06 -9.67 -18.14
CA PHE A 471 -28.45 -10.05 -17.92
C PHE A 471 -29.20 -9.08 -17.00
N ILE A 472 -28.57 -7.98 -16.59
CA ILE A 472 -29.22 -6.97 -15.75
C ILE A 472 -29.80 -5.87 -16.63
N SER A 473 -31.14 -5.85 -16.69
CA SER A 473 -31.90 -4.89 -17.50
C SER A 473 -31.57 -3.45 -17.13
N GLY A 474 -31.42 -2.58 -18.14
CA GLY A 474 -31.17 -1.15 -17.94
C GLY A 474 -29.74 -0.80 -17.47
N SER A 475 -28.80 -1.75 -17.54
CA SER A 475 -27.38 -1.50 -17.22
C SER A 475 -26.47 -2.01 -18.33
N VAL A 476 -25.25 -1.48 -18.39
CA VAL A 476 -24.20 -1.97 -19.28
C VAL A 476 -23.38 -3.07 -18.60
N TYR A 477 -22.73 -3.91 -19.39
CA TYR A 477 -21.72 -4.83 -18.86
C TYR A 477 -20.53 -4.02 -18.31
N GLN A 478 -20.04 -4.37 -17.13
CA GLN A 478 -18.89 -3.75 -16.50
C GLN A 478 -18.20 -4.77 -15.58
N GLY A 479 -16.87 -4.66 -15.42
CA GLY A 479 -16.15 -5.44 -14.42
C GLY A 479 -16.47 -4.99 -13.00
N GLU A 480 -16.81 -5.94 -12.14
CA GLU A 480 -17.20 -5.73 -10.75
C GLU A 480 -16.32 -6.61 -9.84
N ILE A 481 -16.20 -6.22 -8.57
CA ILE A 481 -15.18 -6.74 -7.64
C ILE A 481 -15.34 -8.24 -7.46
N HIS A 482 -16.55 -8.72 -7.19
CA HIS A 482 -16.79 -10.11 -6.83
C HIS A 482 -16.62 -11.06 -8.02
N GLY A 483 -17.20 -10.73 -9.17
CA GLY A 483 -17.12 -11.56 -10.37
C GLY A 483 -15.69 -11.64 -10.90
N THR A 484 -14.95 -10.53 -10.87
CA THR A 484 -13.53 -10.49 -11.26
C THR A 484 -12.69 -11.35 -10.32
N ALA A 485 -12.95 -11.34 -9.02
CA ALA A 485 -12.24 -12.17 -8.05
C ALA A 485 -12.50 -13.68 -8.24
N VAL A 486 -13.77 -14.05 -8.44
CA VAL A 486 -14.18 -15.42 -8.72
C VAL A 486 -13.52 -15.95 -9.99
N ALA A 487 -13.50 -15.16 -11.06
CA ALA A 487 -12.86 -15.52 -12.32
C ALA A 487 -11.35 -15.75 -12.16
N GLY A 488 -10.65 -14.91 -11.39
CA GLY A 488 -9.21 -15.04 -11.12
C GLY A 488 -8.83 -16.30 -10.39
N ILE A 489 -9.60 -16.69 -9.35
CA ILE A 489 -9.36 -17.96 -8.65
C ILE A 489 -9.50 -19.15 -9.61
N ILE A 490 -10.55 -19.15 -10.43
CA ILE A 490 -10.83 -20.27 -11.34
C ILE A 490 -9.72 -20.39 -12.39
N GLY A 491 -9.41 -19.28 -13.07
CA GLY A 491 -8.59 -19.33 -14.28
C GLY A 491 -7.94 -18.02 -14.64
N ALA A 492 -7.31 -17.32 -13.69
CA ALA A 492 -6.27 -16.35 -14.07
C ALA A 492 -5.17 -17.06 -14.89
N ASP A 493 -4.83 -16.45 -16.02
CA ASP A 493 -3.88 -16.97 -17.00
C ASP A 493 -2.49 -17.07 -16.40
N LYS A 494 -1.70 -18.01 -16.91
CA LYS A 494 -0.27 -18.12 -16.56
C LYS A 494 0.54 -17.35 -17.58
N ASN A 495 0.63 -16.04 -17.40
CA ASN A 495 1.04 -15.08 -18.45
C ASN A 495 2.31 -14.28 -18.11
N GLU A 496 2.96 -14.58 -17.00
CA GLU A 496 4.11 -13.87 -16.44
C GLU A 496 3.77 -12.49 -15.82
N TYR A 497 2.51 -12.29 -15.46
CA TYR A 497 1.96 -11.11 -14.80
C TYR A 497 1.04 -11.54 -13.65
N GLY A 498 0.94 -10.70 -12.63
CA GLY A 498 -0.11 -10.86 -11.63
C GLY A 498 -0.13 -12.20 -10.90
N ILE A 499 -1.32 -12.82 -10.88
CA ILE A 499 -1.62 -14.07 -10.19
C ILE A 499 -1.93 -15.20 -11.17
N VAL A 500 -1.88 -16.45 -10.71
CA VAL A 500 -2.30 -17.62 -11.50
C VAL A 500 -3.54 -18.29 -10.91
N GLY A 501 -4.47 -18.72 -11.76
CA GLY A 501 -5.67 -19.45 -11.36
C GLY A 501 -5.39 -20.91 -11.04
N ILE A 502 -6.37 -21.59 -10.44
CA ILE A 502 -6.28 -23.03 -10.21
C ILE A 502 -6.20 -23.78 -11.55
N ALA A 503 -7.01 -23.38 -12.52
CA ALA A 503 -7.06 -23.97 -13.85
C ALA A 503 -6.77 -22.89 -14.91
N PRO A 504 -5.50 -22.52 -15.12
CA PRO A 504 -5.10 -21.35 -15.92
C PRO A 504 -5.38 -21.50 -17.42
N ASP A 505 -5.72 -22.71 -17.91
CA ASP A 505 -6.02 -22.97 -19.31
C ASP A 505 -7.52 -23.19 -19.62
N VAL A 506 -8.41 -22.92 -18.66
CA VAL A 506 -9.87 -22.97 -18.91
C VAL A 506 -10.33 -21.84 -19.82
N SER A 507 -11.47 -22.06 -20.47
CA SER A 507 -12.24 -21.00 -21.13
C SER A 507 -13.30 -20.46 -20.16
N LEU A 508 -13.29 -19.15 -19.90
CA LEU A 508 -14.21 -18.49 -18.99
C LEU A 508 -15.36 -17.83 -19.77
N LEU A 509 -16.59 -18.15 -19.39
CA LEU A 509 -17.80 -17.48 -19.87
C LEU A 509 -18.35 -16.56 -18.77
N ALA A 510 -18.21 -15.25 -18.93
CA ALA A 510 -18.53 -14.27 -17.89
C ALA A 510 -19.98 -13.75 -18.00
N LEU A 511 -20.87 -14.24 -17.13
CA LEU A 511 -22.30 -13.98 -17.19
C LEU A 511 -22.73 -13.08 -16.03
N ARG A 512 -22.87 -11.77 -16.32
CA ARG A 512 -23.27 -10.79 -15.31
C ARG A 512 -24.77 -10.90 -15.02
N ALA A 513 -25.11 -11.54 -13.91
CA ALA A 513 -26.46 -11.76 -13.43
C ALA A 513 -26.77 -11.01 -12.13
N CYS A 514 -25.76 -10.54 -11.41
CA CYS A 514 -25.89 -9.82 -10.14
C CYS A 514 -25.32 -8.40 -10.25
N ARG A 515 -25.97 -7.43 -9.60
CA ARG A 515 -25.55 -6.03 -9.60
C ARG A 515 -24.70 -5.79 -8.36
N GLN A 516 -23.51 -5.22 -8.52
CA GLN A 516 -22.75 -4.77 -7.37
C GLN A 516 -23.47 -3.61 -6.65
N VAL A 517 -23.68 -3.74 -5.35
CA VAL A 517 -24.44 -2.75 -4.55
C VAL A 517 -23.57 -1.72 -3.85
N SER A 518 -22.26 -1.95 -3.80
CA SER A 518 -21.29 -1.08 -3.16
C SER A 518 -20.10 -0.86 -4.08
N LYS A 519 -19.65 0.38 -4.24
CA LYS A 519 -18.41 0.64 -5.01
C LYS A 519 -17.14 0.16 -4.30
N MET A 520 -17.23 -0.15 -3.00
CA MET A 520 -16.09 -0.46 -2.13
C MET A 520 -16.13 -1.88 -1.56
N SER A 521 -17.16 -2.68 -1.83
CA SER A 521 -17.23 -4.06 -1.37
C SER A 521 -17.74 -5.00 -2.46
N ALA A 522 -17.36 -6.27 -2.35
CA ALA A 522 -17.74 -7.34 -3.27
C ALA A 522 -19.21 -7.79 -3.11
N MET A 523 -20.08 -6.95 -2.55
CA MET A 523 -21.48 -7.30 -2.34
C MET A 523 -22.28 -7.14 -3.62
N GLY A 524 -23.06 -8.17 -3.96
CA GLY A 524 -23.96 -8.18 -5.12
C GLY A 524 -25.40 -8.52 -4.74
N GLU A 525 -26.33 -8.03 -5.55
CA GLU A 525 -27.76 -8.39 -5.52
C GLU A 525 -28.15 -9.02 -6.85
N CYS A 526 -28.78 -10.19 -6.81
CA CYS A 526 -29.24 -10.91 -8.00
C CYS A 526 -30.77 -10.95 -8.02
N LEU A 527 -31.36 -11.06 -9.21
CA LEU A 527 -32.79 -11.30 -9.39
C LEU A 527 -32.99 -12.67 -10.02
N SER A 528 -34.06 -13.38 -9.67
CA SER A 528 -34.40 -14.66 -10.30
C SER A 528 -34.47 -14.56 -11.83
N THR A 529 -34.93 -13.43 -12.37
CA THR A 529 -35.04 -13.20 -13.81
C THR A 529 -33.70 -12.98 -14.52
N SER A 530 -32.70 -12.39 -13.85
CA SER A 530 -31.35 -12.29 -14.41
C SER A 530 -30.62 -13.62 -14.29
N LEU A 531 -30.77 -14.32 -13.16
CA LEU A 531 -30.21 -15.66 -12.93
C LEU A 531 -30.74 -16.70 -13.91
N ALA A 532 -32.05 -16.72 -14.18
CA ALA A 532 -32.65 -17.62 -15.14
C ALA A 532 -32.04 -17.41 -16.54
N ARG A 533 -31.97 -16.16 -17.01
CA ARG A 533 -31.38 -15.87 -18.33
C ARG A 533 -29.89 -16.21 -18.41
N SER A 534 -29.12 -16.00 -17.34
CA SER A 534 -27.72 -16.41 -17.32
C SER A 534 -27.54 -17.93 -17.30
N LEU A 535 -28.37 -18.66 -16.54
CA LEU A 535 -28.34 -20.13 -16.55
C LEU A 535 -28.72 -20.68 -17.92
N ASP A 536 -29.72 -20.10 -18.58
CA ASP A 536 -30.09 -20.47 -19.95
C ASP A 536 -28.92 -20.28 -20.93
N ALA A 537 -28.22 -19.14 -20.81
CA ALA A 537 -27.05 -18.84 -21.64
C ALA A 537 -25.90 -19.83 -21.37
N ALA A 538 -25.61 -20.17 -20.10
CA ALA A 538 -24.59 -21.13 -19.74
C ALA A 538 -24.90 -22.54 -20.28
N ILE A 539 -26.15 -22.98 -20.15
CA ILE A 539 -26.63 -24.28 -20.64
C ILE A 539 -26.58 -24.33 -22.18
N THR A 540 -27.00 -23.25 -22.83
CA THR A 540 -27.00 -23.14 -24.30
C THR A 540 -25.58 -23.12 -24.86
N ALA A 541 -24.66 -22.43 -24.18
CA ALA A 541 -23.24 -22.45 -24.50
C ALA A 541 -22.57 -23.80 -24.20
N LYS A 542 -23.27 -24.73 -23.52
CA LYS A 542 -22.75 -26.04 -23.10
C LYS A 542 -21.49 -25.91 -22.25
N ALA A 543 -21.51 -25.00 -21.29
CA ALA A 543 -20.43 -24.93 -20.30
C ALA A 543 -20.30 -26.28 -19.58
N ASP A 544 -19.06 -26.70 -19.29
CA ASP A 544 -18.81 -27.95 -18.57
C ASP A 544 -19.07 -27.76 -17.06
N VAL A 545 -18.72 -26.57 -16.54
CA VAL A 545 -18.92 -26.18 -15.14
C VAL A 545 -19.63 -24.83 -15.08
N VAL A 546 -20.59 -24.68 -14.17
CA VAL A 546 -21.26 -23.42 -13.87
C VAL A 546 -21.06 -23.09 -12.39
N ASN A 547 -20.31 -22.02 -12.12
CA ASN A 547 -20.07 -21.52 -10.78
C ASN A 547 -21.07 -20.41 -10.43
N LEU A 548 -21.88 -20.64 -9.40
CA LEU A 548 -22.90 -19.75 -8.86
C LEU A 548 -22.46 -19.24 -7.48
N SER A 549 -21.61 -18.21 -7.45
CA SER A 549 -21.03 -17.66 -6.20
C SER A 549 -22.00 -16.76 -5.42
N LEU A 550 -23.25 -17.20 -5.28
CA LEU A 550 -24.38 -16.47 -4.73
C LEU A 550 -25.27 -17.39 -3.90
N GLY A 551 -26.14 -16.83 -3.07
CA GLY A 551 -27.14 -17.62 -2.38
C GLY A 551 -28.23 -16.81 -1.71
N ALA A 552 -29.38 -17.45 -1.48
CA ALA A 552 -30.48 -16.94 -0.69
C ALA A 552 -31.12 -18.05 0.16
N TYR A 553 -31.65 -17.72 1.33
CA TYR A 553 -32.38 -18.66 2.19
C TYR A 553 -33.84 -18.82 1.76
N VAL A 554 -34.06 -18.92 0.44
CA VAL A 554 -35.36 -19.17 -0.19
C VAL A 554 -35.13 -20.03 -1.44
N ASN A 555 -35.93 -21.07 -1.60
CA ASN A 555 -35.87 -21.92 -2.79
C ASN A 555 -36.54 -21.23 -3.99
N ASP A 556 -35.92 -21.32 -5.16
CA ASP A 556 -36.48 -20.82 -6.42
C ASP A 556 -36.79 -21.98 -7.36
N THR A 557 -38.08 -22.25 -7.57
CA THR A 557 -38.54 -23.38 -8.40
C THR A 557 -38.08 -23.27 -9.85
N LEU A 558 -38.04 -22.05 -10.42
CA LEU A 558 -37.61 -21.87 -11.81
C LEU A 558 -36.13 -22.20 -11.93
N LEU A 559 -35.30 -21.63 -11.06
CA LEU A 559 -33.86 -21.88 -11.10
C LEU A 559 -33.52 -23.35 -10.83
N GLY A 560 -34.26 -24.02 -9.93
CA GLY A 560 -34.12 -25.46 -9.68
C GLY A 560 -34.36 -26.30 -10.94
N MET A 561 -35.47 -26.05 -11.66
CA MET A 561 -35.74 -26.75 -12.93
C MET A 561 -34.66 -26.52 -14.00
N MET A 562 -34.05 -25.33 -14.02
CA MET A 562 -32.97 -25.03 -14.96
C MET A 562 -31.67 -25.76 -14.58
N ILE A 563 -31.37 -25.84 -13.29
CA ILE A 563 -30.24 -26.63 -12.76
C ILE A 563 -30.43 -28.10 -13.11
N ASP A 564 -31.62 -28.68 -12.90
CA ASP A 564 -31.94 -30.06 -13.29
C ASP A 564 -31.70 -30.29 -14.79
N ASN A 565 -32.24 -29.42 -15.65
CA ASN A 565 -32.06 -29.52 -17.09
C ASN A 565 -30.59 -29.38 -17.54
N GLY A 566 -29.80 -28.53 -16.88
CA GLY A 566 -28.36 -28.42 -17.14
C GLY A 566 -27.61 -29.67 -16.69
N PHE A 567 -27.96 -30.21 -15.51
CA PHE A 567 -27.35 -31.41 -14.95
C PHE A 567 -27.58 -32.62 -15.86
N GLU A 568 -28.80 -32.81 -16.37
CA GLU A 568 -29.13 -33.87 -17.34
C GLU A 568 -28.36 -33.73 -18.67
N LYS A 569 -27.83 -32.54 -18.97
CA LYS A 569 -26.94 -32.28 -20.12
C LYS A 569 -25.45 -32.45 -19.80
N GLY A 570 -25.13 -32.90 -18.58
CA GLY A 570 -23.77 -33.19 -18.13
C GLY A 570 -23.03 -31.97 -17.57
N ILE A 571 -23.73 -30.88 -17.26
CA ILE A 571 -23.14 -29.67 -16.67
C ILE A 571 -23.01 -29.82 -15.16
N VAL A 572 -21.84 -29.50 -14.61
CA VAL A 572 -21.61 -29.51 -13.16
C VAL A 572 -21.85 -28.13 -12.58
N PHE A 573 -22.64 -28.05 -11.51
CA PHE A 573 -22.95 -26.80 -10.82
C PHE A 573 -22.23 -26.74 -9.47
N THR A 574 -21.66 -25.59 -9.13
CA THR A 574 -21.08 -25.32 -7.81
C THR A 574 -21.71 -24.08 -7.19
N ALA A 575 -21.97 -24.10 -5.89
CA ALA A 575 -22.45 -22.92 -5.15
C ALA A 575 -22.00 -22.95 -3.69
N PRO A 576 -21.80 -21.77 -3.06
CA PRO A 576 -21.41 -21.68 -1.66
C PRO A 576 -22.59 -21.97 -0.71
N VAL A 577 -22.30 -22.57 0.44
CA VAL A 577 -23.36 -22.91 1.43
C VAL A 577 -24.00 -21.70 2.12
N GLY A 578 -23.38 -20.52 2.02
CA GLY A 578 -23.80 -19.28 2.66
C GLY A 578 -22.71 -18.69 3.55
N ASN A 579 -22.92 -17.44 3.99
CA ASN A 579 -21.95 -16.69 4.80
C ASN A 579 -22.46 -16.30 6.20
N ASP A 580 -23.71 -16.63 6.54
CA ASP A 580 -24.26 -16.34 7.86
C ASP A 580 -23.81 -17.41 8.88
N PRO A 581 -23.00 -17.04 9.90
CA PRO A 581 -22.56 -17.99 10.92
C PRO A 581 -23.70 -18.57 11.76
N ALA A 582 -24.85 -17.89 11.83
CA ALA A 582 -26.04 -18.34 12.55
C ALA A 582 -27.00 -19.20 11.71
N ALA A 583 -26.73 -19.39 10.41
CA ALA A 583 -27.61 -20.17 9.56
C ALA A 583 -27.55 -21.68 9.88
N GLU A 584 -28.74 -22.29 9.94
CA GLU A 584 -28.91 -23.74 10.19
C GLU A 584 -29.08 -24.55 8.90
N ASN A 585 -29.46 -23.88 7.81
CA ASN A 585 -29.74 -24.47 6.51
C ASN A 585 -28.79 -23.93 5.43
N ILE A 586 -28.47 -24.77 4.44
CA ILE A 586 -27.68 -24.37 3.27
C ILE A 586 -28.51 -23.41 2.41
N ALA A 587 -27.90 -22.35 1.90
CA ALA A 587 -28.55 -21.40 0.99
C ALA A 587 -28.83 -22.03 -0.39
N PHE A 588 -29.93 -21.67 -1.03
CA PHE A 588 -30.18 -21.98 -2.43
C PHE A 588 -29.29 -21.08 -3.32
N PRO A 589 -28.65 -21.58 -4.39
CA PRO A 589 -28.84 -22.89 -5.03
C PRO A 589 -27.98 -24.03 -4.45
N ALA A 590 -27.07 -23.79 -3.52
CA ALA A 590 -26.24 -24.85 -2.94
C ALA A 590 -27.03 -25.95 -2.23
N SER A 591 -28.24 -25.65 -1.74
CA SER A 591 -29.14 -26.64 -1.12
C SER A 591 -29.83 -27.58 -2.12
N HIS A 592 -29.66 -27.37 -3.42
CA HIS A 592 -30.29 -28.20 -4.45
C HIS A 592 -29.46 -29.47 -4.70
N ASP A 593 -30.08 -30.65 -4.71
CA ASP A 593 -29.40 -31.97 -4.76
C ASP A 593 -28.50 -32.22 -6.00
N LYS A 594 -28.59 -31.36 -7.02
CA LYS A 594 -27.80 -31.39 -8.26
C LYS A 594 -26.65 -30.37 -8.29
N VAL A 595 -26.47 -29.63 -7.20
CA VAL A 595 -25.44 -28.60 -7.05
C VAL A 595 -24.44 -29.08 -6.02
N ILE A 596 -23.16 -28.98 -6.35
CA ILE A 596 -22.08 -29.25 -5.41
C ILE A 596 -22.02 -28.09 -4.43
N SER A 597 -22.42 -28.36 -3.19
CA SER A 597 -22.42 -27.41 -2.10
C SER A 597 -21.01 -27.26 -1.52
N VAL A 598 -20.52 -26.02 -1.41
CA VAL A 598 -19.15 -25.74 -0.98
C VAL A 598 -19.10 -24.87 0.26
N ALA A 599 -18.47 -25.38 1.31
CA ALA A 599 -18.16 -24.63 2.52
C ALA A 599 -16.72 -24.08 2.51
N GLY A 600 -16.48 -23.06 3.32
CA GLY A 600 -15.16 -22.42 3.42
C GLY A 600 -14.31 -23.05 4.52
N LEU A 601 -13.00 -22.86 4.44
CA LEU A 601 -12.04 -23.07 5.52
C LEU A 601 -11.27 -21.78 5.76
N ASP A 602 -11.06 -21.43 7.02
CA ASP A 602 -10.09 -20.40 7.39
C ASP A 602 -8.65 -20.93 7.38
N GLU A 603 -7.68 -20.08 7.73
CA GLU A 603 -6.25 -20.42 7.76
C GLU A 603 -5.90 -21.52 8.79
N SER A 604 -6.72 -21.68 9.83
CA SER A 604 -6.56 -22.74 10.84
C SER A 604 -7.24 -24.05 10.43
N GLY A 605 -7.92 -24.06 9.28
CA GLY A 605 -8.72 -25.19 8.82
C GLY A 605 -10.07 -25.30 9.53
N ASP A 606 -10.50 -24.28 10.27
CA ASP A 606 -11.82 -24.24 10.87
C ASP A 606 -12.86 -23.87 9.78
N PRO A 607 -14.02 -24.53 9.77
CA PRO A 607 -14.99 -24.38 8.69
C PRO A 607 -15.85 -23.13 8.80
N LEU A 608 -16.14 -22.55 7.64
CA LEU A 608 -17.01 -21.39 7.44
C LEU A 608 -18.26 -21.76 6.63
N PRO A 609 -19.42 -21.16 6.94
CA PRO A 609 -19.61 -20.16 7.99
C PRO A 609 -19.68 -20.78 9.40
N ASN A 610 -19.90 -22.09 9.50
CA ASN A 610 -19.85 -22.86 10.75
C ASN A 610 -19.65 -24.37 10.50
N LYS A 611 -19.36 -25.12 11.58
CA LYS A 611 -19.15 -26.58 11.54
C LYS A 611 -20.36 -27.38 11.08
N GLN A 612 -21.58 -26.91 11.38
CA GLN A 612 -22.80 -27.63 11.05
C GLN A 612 -23.07 -27.63 9.53
N LEU A 613 -22.93 -26.47 8.87
CA LEU A 613 -23.12 -26.36 7.42
C LEU A 613 -21.99 -27.03 6.65
N ALA A 614 -20.74 -26.90 7.10
CA ALA A 614 -19.63 -27.60 6.45
C ALA A 614 -19.74 -29.13 6.54
N ALA A 615 -20.32 -29.68 7.62
CA ALA A 615 -20.60 -31.10 7.72
C ALA A 615 -21.72 -31.58 6.78
N LYS A 616 -22.59 -30.67 6.33
CA LYS A 616 -23.63 -30.94 5.33
C LYS A 616 -23.17 -30.67 3.89
N ALA A 617 -22.03 -30.01 3.71
CA ALA A 617 -21.51 -29.63 2.40
C ALA A 617 -20.86 -30.81 1.65
N ASP A 618 -20.95 -30.81 0.33
CA ASP A 618 -20.31 -31.81 -0.53
C ASP A 618 -18.79 -31.63 -0.59
N ALA A 619 -18.34 -30.38 -0.50
CA ALA A 619 -16.94 -30.00 -0.56
C ALA A 619 -16.58 -28.86 0.40
N VAL A 620 -15.29 -28.76 0.71
CA VAL A 620 -14.70 -27.61 1.39
C VAL A 620 -13.52 -27.06 0.58
N ALA A 621 -13.23 -25.77 0.68
CA ALA A 621 -12.01 -25.16 0.18
C ALA A 621 -11.64 -23.91 1.00
N PRO A 622 -10.38 -23.43 0.95
CA PRO A 622 -9.99 -22.18 1.59
C PRO A 622 -10.90 -21.01 1.18
N ALA A 623 -11.25 -20.14 2.12
CA ALA A 623 -12.20 -19.06 1.93
C ALA A 623 -11.78 -17.72 2.54
N ILE A 624 -10.64 -17.66 3.22
CA ILE A 624 -10.14 -16.46 3.94
C ILE A 624 -8.76 -16.09 3.42
N HIS A 625 -8.51 -14.79 3.33
CA HIS A 625 -7.28 -14.16 2.86
C HIS A 625 -6.82 -14.69 1.51
N LEU A 626 -7.75 -14.80 0.56
CA LEU A 626 -7.43 -15.19 -0.81
C LEU A 626 -7.04 -13.97 -1.63
N PHE A 627 -5.82 -13.97 -2.17
CA PHE A 627 -5.32 -12.94 -3.07
C PHE A 627 -5.88 -13.16 -4.49
N VAL A 628 -6.68 -12.22 -4.97
CA VAL A 628 -7.54 -12.36 -6.16
C VAL A 628 -7.49 -11.13 -7.06
N THR A 629 -7.88 -11.29 -8.32
CA THR A 629 -8.07 -10.20 -9.29
C THR A 629 -9.26 -9.31 -8.93
N THR A 630 -9.17 -8.01 -9.20
CA THR A 630 -10.23 -7.01 -8.99
C THR A 630 -10.22 -5.96 -10.11
N PRO A 631 -11.35 -5.27 -10.38
CA PRO A 631 -11.44 -4.35 -11.51
C PRO A 631 -10.39 -3.24 -11.53
N GLY A 632 -9.92 -2.89 -12.71
CA GLY A 632 -8.89 -1.91 -13.01
C GLY A 632 -7.48 -2.51 -13.03
N ASN A 633 -7.30 -3.77 -13.45
CA ASN A 633 -6.02 -4.50 -13.40
C ASN A 633 -5.39 -4.49 -11.99
N ARG A 634 -6.21 -4.70 -10.95
CA ARG A 634 -5.78 -4.66 -9.55
C ARG A 634 -5.95 -6.01 -8.88
N TYR A 635 -5.30 -6.17 -7.73
CA TYR A 635 -5.41 -7.35 -6.90
C TYR A 635 -5.77 -6.96 -5.48
N ASN A 636 -6.49 -7.82 -4.77
CA ASN A 636 -6.82 -7.59 -3.37
C ASN A 636 -7.00 -8.92 -2.62
N TYR A 637 -7.00 -8.86 -1.29
CA TYR A 637 -7.46 -9.98 -0.46
C TYR A 637 -8.97 -9.90 -0.29
N ILE A 638 -9.67 -11.01 -0.54
CA ILE A 638 -11.11 -11.13 -0.32
C ILE A 638 -11.40 -12.41 0.48
N ASP A 639 -12.42 -12.31 1.33
CA ASP A 639 -12.92 -13.38 2.16
C ASP A 639 -14.34 -13.78 1.72
N GLY A 640 -14.66 -15.06 1.79
CA GLY A 640 -16.02 -15.56 1.60
C GLY A 640 -16.09 -16.97 1.03
N THR A 641 -17.13 -17.71 1.40
CA THR A 641 -17.37 -19.07 0.89
C THR A 641 -17.59 -19.09 -0.64
N SER A 642 -17.98 -17.95 -1.23
CA SER A 642 -18.05 -17.73 -2.68
C SER A 642 -16.71 -18.00 -3.40
N LEU A 643 -15.58 -17.76 -2.74
CA LEU A 643 -14.24 -18.02 -3.29
C LEU A 643 -13.81 -19.49 -3.12
N ALA A 644 -14.29 -20.16 -2.06
CA ALA A 644 -14.16 -21.60 -1.92
C ALA A 644 -14.91 -22.33 -3.04
N SER A 645 -16.12 -21.88 -3.38
CA SER A 645 -16.88 -22.41 -4.52
C SER A 645 -16.13 -22.26 -5.84
N ALA A 646 -15.55 -21.08 -6.08
CA ALA A 646 -14.69 -20.82 -7.23
C ALA A 646 -13.48 -21.77 -7.27
N SER A 647 -12.87 -22.02 -6.12
CA SER A 647 -11.73 -22.95 -6.02
C SER A 647 -12.11 -24.38 -6.43
N ILE A 648 -13.27 -24.86 -5.96
CA ILE A 648 -13.80 -26.17 -6.33
C ILE A 648 -14.16 -26.24 -7.82
N ALA A 649 -14.72 -25.17 -8.39
CA ALA A 649 -14.98 -25.11 -9.83
C ALA A 649 -13.68 -25.27 -10.66
N GLY A 650 -12.59 -24.60 -10.25
CA GLY A 650 -11.28 -24.77 -10.87
C GLY A 650 -10.73 -26.20 -10.74
N ILE A 651 -10.83 -26.80 -9.54
CA ILE A 651 -10.39 -28.19 -9.30
C ILE A 651 -11.19 -29.18 -10.16
N ILE A 652 -12.50 -29.01 -10.27
CA ILE A 652 -13.35 -29.84 -11.13
C ILE A 652 -12.93 -29.71 -12.60
N ALA A 653 -12.60 -28.49 -13.06
CA ALA A 653 -12.10 -28.28 -14.41
C ALA A 653 -10.79 -29.04 -14.67
N LEU A 654 -9.84 -29.02 -13.72
CA LEU A 654 -8.62 -29.84 -13.80
C LEU A 654 -8.93 -31.35 -13.88
N SER A 655 -9.85 -31.85 -13.03
CA SER A 655 -10.25 -33.27 -13.03
C SER A 655 -10.94 -33.70 -14.33
N MET A 656 -11.71 -32.80 -14.96
CA MET A 656 -12.41 -33.06 -16.22
C MET A 656 -11.46 -33.19 -17.42
N GLU A 657 -10.33 -32.49 -17.44
CA GLU A 657 -9.31 -32.58 -18.52
C GLU A 657 -8.83 -34.03 -18.72
N LYS A 658 -8.60 -34.77 -17.62
CA LYS A 658 -8.20 -36.19 -17.67
C LYS A 658 -9.36 -37.17 -17.89
N LYS A 659 -10.60 -36.69 -18.07
CA LYS A 659 -11.83 -37.51 -18.14
C LYS A 659 -12.07 -38.40 -16.92
N ILE A 660 -11.46 -38.09 -15.76
CA ILE A 660 -11.59 -38.88 -14.53
C ILE A 660 -13.01 -38.74 -13.92
N ALA A 661 -13.71 -37.63 -14.18
CA ALA A 661 -14.83 -37.19 -13.35
C ALA A 661 -16.19 -37.01 -14.06
N ARG A 662 -16.43 -37.53 -15.27
CA ARG A 662 -17.76 -37.34 -15.91
C ARG A 662 -18.92 -38.03 -15.17
N ASN A 663 -18.65 -39.05 -14.35
CA ASN A 663 -19.71 -39.84 -13.69
C ASN A 663 -19.73 -39.72 -12.15
N SER A 664 -18.67 -39.22 -11.51
CA SER A 664 -18.62 -38.89 -10.06
C SER A 664 -17.42 -37.97 -9.79
N PRO A 665 -17.61 -36.66 -9.55
CA PRO A 665 -16.51 -35.80 -9.16
C PRO A 665 -15.96 -36.22 -7.79
N CYS A 666 -14.66 -36.49 -7.70
CA CYS A 666 -14.00 -36.57 -6.41
C CYS A 666 -13.96 -35.15 -5.83
N LEU A 667 -14.46 -35.01 -4.60
CA LEU A 667 -14.58 -33.72 -3.93
C LEU A 667 -13.88 -33.75 -2.58
N PRO A 668 -13.05 -32.75 -2.26
CA PRO A 668 -12.43 -32.64 -0.94
C PRO A 668 -13.51 -32.34 0.10
N ARG A 669 -13.77 -33.27 1.01
CA ARG A 669 -14.81 -33.16 2.04
C ARG A 669 -14.23 -32.61 3.35
N PHE A 670 -15.09 -32.03 4.17
CA PHE A 670 -14.70 -31.66 5.53
C PHE A 670 -14.29 -32.92 6.30
N ASN A 671 -12.99 -33.06 6.55
CA ASN A 671 -12.43 -34.17 7.30
C ASN A 671 -11.20 -33.67 8.07
N SER A 672 -11.32 -33.54 9.39
CA SER A 672 -10.24 -33.07 10.26
C SER A 672 -9.03 -34.00 10.29
N ALA A 673 -9.16 -35.27 9.84
CA ALA A 673 -8.08 -36.24 9.82
C ALA A 673 -7.24 -36.22 8.53
N VAL A 674 -7.74 -35.62 7.44
CA VAL A 674 -7.05 -35.62 6.13
C VAL A 674 -6.88 -34.18 5.64
N PRO A 675 -5.65 -33.65 5.56
CA PRO A 675 -5.37 -32.31 5.06
C PRO A 675 -5.99 -32.09 3.68
N TRP A 676 -6.59 -30.92 3.49
CA TRP A 676 -7.31 -30.56 2.26
C TRP A 676 -6.49 -30.77 0.97
N PRO A 677 -5.21 -30.35 0.86
CA PRO A 677 -4.42 -30.58 -0.35
C PRO A 677 -4.32 -32.05 -0.76
N LYS A 678 -4.18 -32.96 0.22
CA LYS A 678 -4.11 -34.41 -0.07
C LYS A 678 -5.41 -34.94 -0.68
N GLN A 679 -6.54 -34.41 -0.24
CA GLN A 679 -7.84 -34.75 -0.84
C GLN A 679 -7.92 -34.23 -2.27
N VAL A 680 -7.44 -33.01 -2.53
CA VAL A 680 -7.43 -32.41 -3.87
C VAL A 680 -6.55 -33.21 -4.83
N PHE A 681 -5.30 -33.55 -4.47
CA PHE A 681 -4.40 -34.33 -5.32
C PHE A 681 -5.02 -35.68 -5.74
N SER A 682 -5.62 -36.39 -4.78
CA SER A 682 -6.39 -37.61 -5.06
C SER A 682 -7.51 -37.37 -6.08
N CYS A 683 -8.20 -36.23 -6.00
CA CYS A 683 -9.30 -35.89 -6.89
C CYS A 683 -8.91 -35.51 -8.32
N ILE A 684 -7.73 -34.92 -8.52
CA ILE A 684 -7.17 -34.64 -9.86
C ILE A 684 -6.31 -35.81 -10.39
N GLY A 685 -6.28 -36.93 -9.66
CA GLY A 685 -5.56 -38.15 -10.02
C GLY A 685 -4.05 -37.93 -10.07
N LEU A 686 -3.50 -37.30 -9.02
CA LEU A 686 -2.08 -37.01 -8.82
C LEU A 686 -1.50 -37.66 -7.57
#